data_AF-A0A5N6ZNR0-F1
#
_entry.id   AF-A0A5N6ZNR0-F1
#
_cell.length_a   1.000
_cell.length_b   1.000
_cell.length_c   1.000
_cell.angle_alpha   90.00
_cell.angle_beta   90.00
_cell.angle_gamma   90.00
#
_symmetry.space_group_name_H-M   'P 1'
#
loop_
_entity.id
_entity.type
_entity.pdbx_description
1 polymer ?
#
loop_
_entity_poly.entity_id
_entity_poly.type
_entity_poly.pdbx_seq_one_letter_code
_entity_poly.pdbx_strand_id
1 'polypeptide(L)'
;MAVRDIVVDQSLLPVLNSSAVTREQCDKLLALLDPTGDSASSNSQETVLAASREQKQLFALLARLRGLNREAILRVRETKQSTAEARQEIDRLHLQLQNLYYEQRHLTGEIAACESYDHKYLSLPLIPVEEFLTLFPEHRDSDAHELMIARINHEHAEREKLEQARQELLKRKQALIAENNKRKEDLASLDQDLERFIDVCLDLPSTWTTSVLANDTMSSKTGARRLPPPEKSEAIQTRFKVIAAFWAVIIFLGFPIWWKTTSIYRARLPIQDMVEWADGKTCRPVFPLDIHFETPSLPGSEAHHLLRTTQHTLDDLNEFSAHHLRLKLSEENIVASHEDVLEQLEPSLSGKADTALTVRLLPQEDLAAPRSELHLDTTRLDVYYPPSQIPPPSASNPPLSAYIAGELQNLFTEEKAIIAQVLSDSNVGGANTLTSSSSNNQQQPSAILNSISPQLAESITRRLRRSMKYAETYHLAFSLFTPGSEPSSWDVKTAVEEYISPLLQAFAPINNFTVDTQVQLYAISAPTAPLPEYDETQAAWTLKKEDLSAFINAAEWPLSPSIGSGPTINFILYVPAPSQSPMVVKESSATSWIIPQWGGVFLLNPPLSTADHSFNPPHLSQEALRPAFLTFSHQLLTLLGAPATPASLPFRLQTLIRIRAATLLLSASSTMGSLARLTESLPSIPIPANVATSVSTTLSHLASTCEHLREGRFQAALADARVAETEAERSFFEKSMVGQVYFPDEHKVAVYLPLLGPIGVPLIVGLLKEVKRVVTGLKAKKQQT
;
A
#
# COMPACT_ATOMS: atom_id res chain seq x y z
N MET A 1 -16.51 5.08 50.23
CA MET A 1 -17.75 5.82 49.91
C MET A 1 -18.88 4.80 49.78
N ALA A 2 -20.11 5.15 50.15
CA ALA A 2 -21.28 4.33 49.85
C ALA A 2 -21.69 4.52 48.38
N VAL A 3 -22.40 3.55 47.80
CA VAL A 3 -22.88 3.65 46.40
C VAL A 3 -23.85 4.84 46.21
N ARG A 4 -24.51 5.28 47.30
CA ARG A 4 -25.35 6.48 47.35
C ARG A 4 -24.58 7.80 47.14
N ASP A 5 -23.26 7.80 47.38
CA ASP A 5 -22.40 8.98 47.24
C ASP A 5 -21.81 9.09 45.82
N ILE A 6 -22.01 8.06 44.98
CA ILE A 6 -21.41 7.91 43.65
C ILE A 6 -22.47 8.10 42.54
N VAL A 7 -23.70 7.61 42.76
CA VAL A 7 -24.80 7.71 41.78
C VAL A 7 -25.58 9.01 41.97
N VAL A 8 -25.11 10.08 41.33
CA VAL A 8 -25.70 11.44 41.41
C VAL A 8 -26.94 11.61 40.50
N ASP A 9 -27.13 10.72 39.51
CA ASP A 9 -28.25 10.79 38.56
C ASP A 9 -29.62 10.58 39.23
N GLN A 10 -30.45 11.63 39.19
CA GLN A 10 -31.80 11.65 39.76
C GLN A 10 -32.73 10.56 39.20
N SER A 11 -32.47 10.06 37.99
CA SER A 11 -33.23 8.99 37.36
C SER A 11 -32.85 7.58 37.86
N LEU A 12 -31.65 7.42 38.43
CA LEU A 12 -31.13 6.16 38.96
C LEU A 12 -31.32 6.01 40.47
N LEU A 13 -31.40 7.10 41.22
CA LEU A 13 -31.71 7.09 42.66
C LEU A 13 -33.00 6.29 43.02
N PRO A 14 -34.11 6.34 42.26
CA PRO A 14 -35.29 5.49 42.50
C PRO A 14 -35.01 3.99 42.34
N VAL A 15 -34.16 3.61 41.37
CA VAL A 15 -33.75 2.21 41.15
C VAL A 15 -32.93 1.72 42.34
N LEU A 16 -31.93 2.52 42.76
CA LEU A 16 -31.04 2.21 43.88
C LEU A 16 -31.81 2.07 45.20
N ASN A 17 -32.72 3.01 45.49
CA ASN A 17 -33.54 2.96 46.69
C ASN A 17 -34.55 1.79 46.66
N SER A 18 -35.20 1.53 45.51
CA SER A 18 -36.08 0.37 45.37
C SER A 18 -35.31 -0.95 45.51
N SER A 19 -34.07 -1.03 45.03
CA SER A 19 -33.20 -2.21 45.17
C SER A 19 -32.81 -2.46 46.63
N ALA A 20 -32.40 -1.41 47.35
CA ALA A 20 -32.07 -1.50 48.78
C ALA A 20 -33.25 -2.00 49.63
N VAL A 21 -34.46 -1.45 49.41
CA VAL A 21 -35.69 -1.88 50.10
C VAL A 21 -36.08 -3.31 49.69
N THR A 22 -35.88 -3.69 48.42
CA THR A 22 -36.14 -5.08 47.97
C THR A 22 -35.21 -6.06 48.68
N ARG A 23 -33.92 -5.72 48.83
CA ARG A 23 -32.96 -6.57 49.55
C ARG A 23 -33.35 -6.74 51.01
N GLU A 24 -33.66 -5.66 51.72
CA GLU A 24 -34.09 -5.71 53.13
C GLU A 24 -35.31 -6.63 53.35
N GLN A 25 -36.22 -6.71 52.37
CA GLN A 25 -37.38 -7.61 52.42
C GLN A 25 -37.05 -9.05 52.00
N CYS A 26 -36.04 -9.28 51.14
CA CYS A 26 -35.45 -10.62 50.97
C CYS A 26 -34.82 -11.10 52.29
N ASP A 27 -34.03 -10.25 52.94
CA ASP A 27 -33.29 -10.57 54.17
C ASP A 27 -34.28 -10.95 55.30
N LYS A 28 -35.42 -10.23 55.42
CA LYS A 28 -36.52 -10.57 56.35
C LYS A 28 -37.22 -11.88 55.99
N LEU A 29 -37.50 -12.14 54.71
CA LEU A 29 -38.13 -13.40 54.29
C LEU A 29 -37.20 -14.60 54.53
N LEU A 30 -35.90 -14.43 54.35
CA LEU A 30 -34.90 -15.45 54.67
C LEU A 30 -34.83 -15.72 56.17
N ALA A 31 -34.83 -14.68 57.02
CA ALA A 31 -34.86 -14.83 58.48
C ALA A 31 -36.14 -15.52 59.01
N LEU A 32 -37.26 -15.45 58.28
CA LEU A 32 -38.50 -16.19 58.57
C LEU A 32 -38.50 -17.65 58.05
N LEU A 33 -37.48 -18.03 57.27
CA LEU A 33 -37.33 -19.36 56.67
C LEU A 33 -36.07 -20.10 57.17
N ASP A 34 -35.28 -19.49 58.05
CA ASP A 34 -34.06 -20.08 58.62
C ASP A 34 -34.42 -21.19 59.63
N PRO A 35 -34.00 -22.44 59.41
CA PRO A 35 -34.34 -23.56 60.29
C PRO A 35 -33.51 -23.60 61.59
N THR A 36 -32.60 -22.65 61.83
CA THR A 36 -31.69 -22.65 62.99
C THR A 36 -32.13 -21.75 64.15
N GLY A 37 -33.26 -21.05 64.04
CA GLY A 37 -33.84 -20.27 65.15
C GLY A 37 -34.60 -21.13 66.16
N ASP A 38 -34.47 -20.81 67.47
CA ASP A 38 -35.07 -21.54 68.61
C ASP A 38 -36.63 -21.57 68.67
N SER A 39 -37.34 -21.13 67.63
CA SER A 39 -38.81 -21.00 67.60
C SER A 39 -39.56 -22.30 67.28
N ALA A 40 -39.02 -23.45 67.68
CA ALA A 40 -39.55 -24.80 67.39
C ALA A 40 -40.88 -25.17 68.09
N SER A 41 -41.60 -24.20 68.68
CA SER A 41 -42.73 -24.44 69.58
C SER A 41 -43.92 -23.47 69.44
N SER A 42 -44.09 -22.79 68.28
CA SER A 42 -45.32 -22.02 68.02
C SER A 42 -45.82 -22.13 66.56
N ASN A 43 -47.13 -22.39 66.42
CA ASN A 43 -47.98 -22.34 65.22
C ASN A 43 -47.28 -22.37 63.84
N SER A 44 -46.96 -23.57 63.33
CA SER A 44 -46.47 -23.79 61.97
C SER A 44 -47.40 -23.27 60.85
N GLN A 45 -48.69 -23.08 61.14
CA GLN A 45 -49.66 -22.51 60.19
C GLN A 45 -49.58 -20.97 60.14
N GLU A 46 -49.11 -20.33 61.22
CA GLU A 46 -49.04 -18.88 61.36
C GLU A 46 -47.74 -18.33 60.77
N THR A 47 -46.62 -19.05 60.93
CA THR A 47 -45.35 -18.75 60.25
C THR A 47 -45.47 -18.86 58.72
N VAL A 48 -46.17 -19.87 58.21
CA VAL A 48 -46.46 -20.02 56.77
C VAL A 48 -47.33 -18.86 56.24
N LEU A 49 -48.30 -18.38 57.03
CA LEU A 49 -49.11 -17.21 56.66
C LEU A 49 -48.29 -15.90 56.69
N ALA A 50 -47.35 -15.75 57.63
CA ALA A 50 -46.41 -14.63 57.66
C ALA A 50 -45.47 -14.64 56.44
N ALA A 51 -44.81 -15.77 56.17
CA ALA A 51 -43.96 -15.93 54.99
C ALA A 51 -44.71 -15.66 53.67
N SER A 52 -45.98 -16.09 53.55
CA SER A 52 -46.82 -15.79 52.38
C SER A 52 -47.18 -14.30 52.24
N ARG A 53 -47.23 -13.53 53.34
CA ARG A 53 -47.42 -12.07 53.29
C ARG A 53 -46.14 -11.38 52.79
N GLU A 54 -44.99 -11.69 53.37
CA GLU A 54 -43.71 -11.09 52.97
C GLU A 54 -43.32 -11.46 51.53
N GLN A 55 -43.57 -12.71 51.11
CA GLN A 55 -43.40 -13.13 49.72
C GLN A 55 -44.21 -12.28 48.73
N LYS A 56 -45.45 -11.90 49.09
CA LYS A 56 -46.30 -11.03 48.24
C LYS A 56 -45.79 -9.58 48.20
N GLN A 57 -45.31 -9.05 49.34
CA GLN A 57 -44.64 -7.75 49.38
C GLN A 57 -43.38 -7.73 48.51
N LEU A 58 -42.55 -8.78 48.61
CA LEU A 58 -41.35 -8.96 47.81
C LEU A 58 -41.66 -9.03 46.30
N PHE A 59 -42.68 -9.78 45.88
CA PHE A 59 -43.07 -9.83 44.47
C PHE A 59 -43.56 -8.47 43.93
N ALA A 60 -44.27 -7.67 44.74
CA ALA A 60 -44.67 -6.32 44.36
C ALA A 60 -43.46 -5.37 44.21
N LEU A 61 -42.48 -5.45 45.12
CA LEU A 61 -41.22 -4.70 45.05
C LEU A 61 -40.37 -5.12 43.84
N LEU A 62 -40.26 -6.42 43.55
CA LEU A 62 -39.57 -6.94 42.36
C LEU A 62 -40.24 -6.50 41.06
N ALA A 63 -41.57 -6.42 41.01
CA ALA A 63 -42.29 -5.88 39.84
C ALA A 63 -41.97 -4.39 39.63
N ARG A 64 -41.99 -3.58 40.70
CA ARG A 64 -41.61 -2.16 40.66
C ARG A 64 -40.14 -1.97 40.23
N LEU A 65 -39.22 -2.74 40.79
CA LEU A 65 -37.80 -2.69 40.48
C LEU A 65 -37.52 -3.05 39.01
N ARG A 66 -38.20 -4.07 38.48
CA ARG A 66 -38.13 -4.44 37.05
C ARG A 66 -38.64 -3.32 36.14
N GLY A 67 -39.70 -2.61 36.53
CA GLY A 67 -40.21 -1.43 35.82
C GLY A 67 -39.17 -0.31 35.76
N LEU A 68 -38.66 0.12 36.92
CA LEU A 68 -37.66 1.19 37.01
C LEU A 68 -36.35 0.83 36.30
N ASN A 69 -35.90 -0.43 36.37
CA ASN A 69 -34.72 -0.89 35.64
C ASN A 69 -34.92 -0.85 34.12
N ARG A 70 -36.11 -1.22 33.62
CA ARG A 70 -36.44 -1.09 32.18
C ARG A 70 -36.44 0.37 31.72
N GLU A 71 -36.92 1.28 32.55
CA GLU A 71 -36.91 2.72 32.28
C GLU A 71 -35.47 3.27 32.19
N ALA A 72 -34.61 2.89 33.14
CA ALA A 72 -33.18 3.25 33.12
C ALA A 72 -32.46 2.72 31.87
N ILE A 73 -32.70 1.46 31.49
CA ILE A 73 -32.12 0.85 30.26
C ILE A 73 -32.58 1.59 28.99
N LEU A 74 -33.82 2.08 28.96
CA LEU A 74 -34.32 2.89 27.83
C LEU A 74 -33.62 4.26 27.77
N ARG A 75 -33.46 4.97 28.89
CA ARG A 75 -32.68 6.22 28.94
C ARG A 75 -31.23 6.04 28.50
N VAL A 76 -30.57 4.96 28.93
CA VAL A 76 -29.18 4.66 28.51
C VAL A 76 -29.10 4.38 27.01
N ARG A 77 -30.15 3.82 26.39
CA ARG A 77 -30.21 3.66 24.93
C ARG A 77 -30.44 4.99 24.21
N GLU A 78 -31.28 5.86 24.75
CA GLU A 78 -31.58 7.20 24.23
C GLU A 78 -30.34 8.12 24.28
N THR A 79 -29.63 8.18 25.41
CA THR A 79 -28.38 8.96 25.52
C THR A 79 -27.27 8.39 24.64
N LYS A 80 -27.17 7.07 24.50
CA LYS A 80 -26.25 6.42 23.54
C LYS A 80 -26.59 6.76 22.08
N GLN A 81 -27.87 6.92 21.74
CA GLN A 81 -28.28 7.34 20.40
C GLN A 81 -27.93 8.81 20.16
N SER A 82 -28.33 9.72 21.04
CA SER A 82 -28.04 11.15 20.92
C SER A 82 -26.54 11.46 20.86
N THR A 83 -25.71 10.77 21.65
CA THR A 83 -24.24 10.92 21.60
C THR A 83 -23.62 10.33 20.32
N ALA A 84 -24.22 9.28 19.73
CA ALA A 84 -23.78 8.76 18.43
C ALA A 84 -24.15 9.71 17.28
N GLU A 85 -25.35 10.31 17.31
CA GLU A 85 -25.81 11.30 16.33
C GLU A 85 -24.94 12.57 16.37
N ALA A 86 -24.69 13.12 17.57
CA ALA A 86 -23.80 14.27 17.75
C ALA A 86 -22.36 13.98 17.30
N ARG A 87 -21.84 12.77 17.58
CA ARG A 87 -20.54 12.32 17.08
C ARG A 87 -20.51 12.25 15.55
N GLN A 88 -21.55 11.69 14.92
CA GLN A 88 -21.62 11.59 13.46
C GLN A 88 -21.62 12.97 12.78
N GLU A 89 -22.21 13.99 13.42
CA GLU A 89 -22.10 15.37 12.94
C GLU A 89 -20.68 15.93 13.09
N ILE A 90 -20.01 15.70 14.23
CA ILE A 90 -18.60 16.10 14.42
C ILE A 90 -17.68 15.42 13.38
N ASP A 91 -17.83 14.11 13.18
CA ASP A 91 -17.07 13.33 12.19
C ASP A 91 -17.30 13.89 10.76
N ARG A 92 -18.54 14.30 10.42
CA ARG A 92 -18.88 14.97 9.15
C ARG A 92 -18.23 16.35 9.00
N LEU A 93 -18.27 17.17 10.04
CA LEU A 93 -17.65 18.51 10.03
C LEU A 93 -16.12 18.43 9.96
N HIS A 94 -15.51 17.45 10.63
CA HIS A 94 -14.08 17.19 10.56
C HIS A 94 -13.64 16.82 9.14
N LEU A 95 -14.40 15.96 8.45
CA LEU A 95 -14.15 15.62 7.04
C LEU A 95 -14.24 16.85 6.11
N GLN A 96 -15.21 17.75 6.35
CA GLN A 96 -15.31 19.01 5.59
C GLN A 96 -14.10 19.93 5.84
N LEU A 97 -13.64 20.04 7.09
CA LEU A 97 -12.44 20.81 7.43
C LEU A 97 -11.17 20.20 6.80
N GLN A 98 -11.05 18.87 6.78
CA GLN A 98 -9.92 18.18 6.15
C GLN A 98 -9.87 18.42 4.64
N ASN A 99 -11.02 18.43 3.96
CA ASN A 99 -11.13 18.78 2.55
C ASN A 99 -10.67 20.24 2.27
N LEU A 100 -11.06 21.19 3.12
CA LEU A 100 -10.61 22.60 2.99
C LEU A 100 -9.10 22.74 3.21
N TYR A 101 -8.51 22.00 4.15
CA TYR A 101 -7.04 21.98 4.31
C TYR A 101 -6.30 21.30 3.15
N TYR A 102 -6.94 20.36 2.44
CA TYR A 102 -6.41 19.79 1.21
C TYR A 102 -6.44 20.83 0.07
N GLU A 103 -7.57 21.50 -0.12
CA GLU A 103 -7.76 22.57 -1.13
C GLU A 103 -6.78 23.74 -0.88
N GLN A 104 -6.62 24.18 0.37
CA GLN A 104 -5.63 25.20 0.74
C GLN A 104 -4.20 24.79 0.37
N ARG A 105 -3.80 23.54 0.65
CA ARG A 105 -2.47 23.03 0.28
C ARG A 105 -2.30 22.91 -1.24
N HIS A 106 -3.34 22.48 -1.97
CA HIS A 106 -3.33 22.40 -3.43
C HIS A 106 -3.09 23.79 -4.05
N LEU A 107 -3.92 24.77 -3.67
CA LEU A 107 -3.81 26.15 -4.16
C LEU A 107 -2.48 26.79 -3.79
N THR A 108 -1.94 26.54 -2.59
CA THR A 108 -0.60 27.01 -2.20
C THR A 108 0.49 26.39 -3.10
N GLY A 109 0.37 25.11 -3.45
CA GLY A 109 1.28 24.43 -4.37
C GLY A 109 1.18 24.96 -5.81
N GLU A 110 -0.03 25.26 -6.30
CA GLU A 110 -0.25 25.85 -7.62
C GLU A 110 0.29 27.29 -7.71
N ILE A 111 0.12 28.09 -6.64
CA ILE A 111 0.73 29.43 -6.54
C ILE A 111 2.25 29.31 -6.60
N ALA A 112 2.86 28.45 -5.78
CA ALA A 112 4.32 28.25 -5.79
C ALA A 112 4.83 27.74 -7.16
N ALA A 113 4.06 26.90 -7.86
CA ALA A 113 4.38 26.45 -9.23
C ALA A 113 4.26 27.55 -10.29
N CYS A 114 3.40 28.55 -10.07
CA CYS A 114 3.30 29.74 -10.93
C CYS A 114 4.41 30.75 -10.63
N GLU A 115 4.76 30.96 -9.35
CA GLU A 115 5.85 31.85 -8.92
C GLU A 115 7.25 31.32 -9.30
N SER A 116 7.41 30.00 -9.38
CA SER A 116 8.67 29.34 -9.81
C SER A 116 8.76 29.07 -11.31
N TYR A 117 7.84 29.60 -12.12
CA TYR A 117 7.86 29.43 -13.58
C TYR A 117 9.04 30.20 -14.21
N ASP A 118 10.00 29.47 -14.80
CA ASP A 118 11.15 30.07 -15.48
C ASP A 118 10.72 30.86 -16.74
N HIS A 119 10.69 32.19 -16.59
CA HIS A 119 10.43 33.10 -17.69
C HIS A 119 11.65 33.23 -18.61
N LYS A 120 11.60 32.57 -19.77
CA LYS A 120 12.65 32.56 -20.83
C LYS A 120 13.22 33.93 -21.27
N TYR A 121 12.60 35.06 -20.92
CA TYR A 121 13.18 36.38 -21.18
C TYR A 121 14.31 36.75 -20.20
N LEU A 122 14.34 36.13 -19.00
CA LEU A 122 15.37 36.36 -17.98
C LEU A 122 16.74 35.79 -18.38
N SER A 123 16.76 34.79 -19.27
CA SER A 123 17.97 34.16 -19.82
C SER A 123 18.36 34.71 -21.21
N LEU A 124 17.68 35.73 -21.73
CA LEU A 124 18.12 36.44 -22.93
C LEU A 124 19.34 37.32 -22.62
N PRO A 125 20.47 37.17 -23.35
CA PRO A 125 21.51 38.18 -23.33
C PRO A 125 20.94 39.44 -24.00
N LEU A 126 20.69 40.46 -23.18
CA LEU A 126 20.16 41.77 -23.55
C LEU A 126 21.19 42.84 -23.17
N ILE A 127 21.29 43.89 -23.97
CA ILE A 127 22.10 45.09 -23.68
C ILE A 127 21.76 45.62 -22.25
N PRO A 128 22.75 45.99 -21.42
CA PRO A 128 22.53 46.54 -20.08
C PRO A 128 21.55 47.72 -20.08
N VAL A 129 20.79 47.89 -18.99
CA VAL A 129 19.76 48.95 -18.89
C VAL A 129 20.36 50.35 -19.07
N GLU A 130 21.56 50.58 -18.52
CA GLU A 130 22.28 51.86 -18.63
C GLU A 130 22.65 52.19 -20.08
N GLU A 131 23.17 51.21 -20.83
CA GLU A 131 23.55 51.36 -22.25
C GLU A 131 22.31 51.47 -23.17
N PHE A 132 21.23 50.75 -22.85
CA PHE A 132 19.97 50.92 -23.57
C PHE A 132 19.38 52.33 -23.38
N LEU A 133 19.45 52.90 -22.17
CA LEU A 133 18.93 54.23 -21.87
C LEU A 133 19.80 55.39 -22.41
N THR A 134 21.08 55.16 -22.75
CA THR A 134 21.87 56.16 -23.50
C THR A 134 21.54 56.13 -25.00
N LEU A 135 21.17 54.97 -25.55
CA LEU A 135 20.73 54.81 -26.94
C LEU A 135 19.28 55.26 -27.16
N PHE A 136 18.39 55.03 -26.20
CA PHE A 136 16.95 55.35 -26.27
C PHE A 136 16.48 56.16 -25.04
N PRO A 137 16.80 57.47 -24.97
CA PRO A 137 16.45 58.31 -23.82
C PRO A 137 14.95 58.46 -23.54
N GLU A 138 14.11 58.19 -24.56
CA GLU A 138 12.64 58.30 -24.48
C GLU A 138 12.01 57.27 -23.52
N HIS A 139 12.70 56.17 -23.23
CA HIS A 139 12.23 55.12 -22.31
C HIS A 139 12.66 55.32 -20.85
N ARG A 140 13.24 56.47 -20.50
CA ARG A 140 13.77 56.74 -19.14
C ARG A 140 12.70 56.80 -18.06
N ASP A 141 11.49 57.22 -18.43
CA ASP A 141 10.35 57.38 -17.52
C ASP A 141 9.24 56.32 -17.76
N SER A 142 9.52 55.28 -18.56
CA SER A 142 8.62 54.15 -18.82
C SER A 142 8.57 53.16 -17.64
N ASP A 143 7.49 52.38 -17.53
CA ASP A 143 7.41 51.32 -16.53
C ASP A 143 8.46 50.21 -16.77
N ALA A 144 8.85 49.49 -15.71
CA ALA A 144 9.83 48.41 -15.78
C ALA A 144 9.42 47.29 -16.77
N HIS A 145 8.12 47.00 -16.93
CA HIS A 145 7.63 46.04 -17.91
C HIS A 145 7.75 46.57 -19.34
N GLU A 146 7.37 47.83 -19.57
CA GLU A 146 7.46 48.50 -20.87
C GLU A 146 8.92 48.64 -21.33
N LEU A 147 9.82 49.02 -20.43
CA LEU A 147 11.27 49.11 -20.67
C LEU A 147 11.87 47.74 -21.02
N MET A 148 11.39 46.65 -20.40
CA MET A 148 11.82 45.29 -20.78
C MET A 148 11.30 44.91 -22.18
N ILE A 149 10.05 45.23 -22.52
CA ILE A 149 9.50 45.01 -23.87
C ILE A 149 10.30 45.80 -24.92
N ALA A 150 10.62 47.06 -24.66
CA ALA A 150 11.43 47.91 -25.55
C ALA A 150 12.82 47.30 -25.80
N ARG A 151 13.51 46.83 -24.74
CA ARG A 151 14.81 46.14 -24.84
C ARG A 151 14.73 44.84 -25.66
N ILE A 152 13.69 44.03 -25.47
CA ILE A 152 13.50 42.78 -26.22
C ILE A 152 13.20 43.07 -27.70
N ASN A 153 12.38 44.08 -28.00
CA ASN A 153 12.07 44.47 -29.38
C ASN A 153 13.30 45.03 -30.12
N HIS A 154 14.15 45.79 -29.43
CA HIS A 154 15.44 46.24 -29.97
C HIS A 154 16.36 45.06 -30.30
N GLU A 155 16.56 44.14 -29.35
CA GLU A 155 17.39 42.96 -29.54
C GLU A 155 16.87 42.05 -30.67
N HIS A 156 15.55 41.92 -30.82
CA HIS A 156 14.94 41.24 -31.96
C HIS A 156 15.30 41.92 -33.28
N ALA A 157 15.14 43.25 -33.37
CA ALA A 157 15.42 44.00 -34.60
C ALA A 157 16.91 43.94 -35.00
N GLU A 158 17.84 43.97 -34.05
CA GLU A 158 19.27 43.77 -34.33
C GLU A 158 19.59 42.34 -34.78
N ARG A 159 19.03 41.31 -34.12
CA ARG A 159 19.21 39.92 -34.54
C ARG A 159 18.62 39.65 -35.92
N GLU A 160 17.51 40.29 -36.27
CA GLU A 160 16.91 40.19 -37.61
C GLU A 160 17.83 40.80 -38.67
N LYS A 161 18.38 42.01 -38.44
CA LYS A 161 19.39 42.63 -39.33
C LYS A 161 20.62 41.73 -39.51
N LEU A 162 21.12 41.13 -38.42
CA LEU A 162 22.28 40.24 -38.46
C LEU A 162 22.01 38.96 -39.25
N GLU A 163 20.83 38.35 -39.10
CA GLU A 163 20.44 37.16 -39.86
C GLU A 163 20.16 37.49 -41.35
N GLN A 164 19.55 38.65 -41.65
CA GLN A 164 19.42 39.14 -43.02
C GLN A 164 20.80 39.32 -43.69
N ALA A 165 21.74 40.01 -43.02
CA ALA A 165 23.11 40.19 -43.50
C ALA A 165 23.87 38.85 -43.67
N ARG A 166 23.68 37.91 -42.74
CA ARG A 166 24.20 36.53 -42.85
C ARG A 166 23.65 35.81 -44.08
N GLN A 167 22.36 35.95 -44.37
CA GLN A 167 21.74 35.34 -45.55
C GLN A 167 22.22 35.97 -46.86
N GLU A 168 22.44 37.28 -46.91
CA GLU A 168 23.08 37.93 -48.05
C GLU A 168 24.52 37.46 -48.28
N LEU A 169 25.31 37.35 -47.20
CA LEU A 169 26.68 36.80 -47.25
C LEU A 169 26.68 35.33 -47.70
N LEU A 170 25.70 34.53 -47.26
CA LEU A 170 25.53 33.13 -47.71
C LEU A 170 25.16 33.05 -49.20
N LYS A 171 24.21 33.86 -49.67
CA LYS A 171 23.85 33.96 -51.11
C LYS A 171 25.07 34.38 -51.94
N ARG A 172 25.82 35.39 -51.48
CA ARG A 172 27.05 35.86 -52.16
C ARG A 172 28.15 34.79 -52.18
N LYS A 173 28.32 34.04 -51.09
CA LYS A 173 29.23 32.87 -51.03
C LYS A 173 28.81 31.78 -52.00
N GLN A 174 27.52 31.43 -52.08
CA GLN A 174 27.01 30.44 -53.02
C GLN A 174 27.17 30.89 -54.48
N ALA A 175 26.90 32.16 -54.79
CA ALA A 175 27.12 32.71 -56.12
C ALA A 175 28.59 32.64 -56.56
N LEU A 176 29.53 32.99 -55.67
CA LEU A 176 30.97 32.89 -55.94
C LEU A 176 31.44 31.43 -56.11
N ILE A 177 30.87 30.47 -55.37
CA ILE A 177 31.15 29.04 -55.57
C ILE A 177 30.61 28.56 -56.91
N ALA A 178 29.39 28.95 -57.28
CA ALA A 178 28.79 28.61 -58.57
C ALA A 178 29.56 29.22 -59.75
N GLU A 179 30.03 30.47 -59.62
CA GLU A 179 30.89 31.11 -60.62
C GLU A 179 32.25 30.41 -60.74
N ASN A 180 32.86 29.99 -59.62
CA ASN A 180 34.14 29.26 -59.63
C ASN A 180 34.00 27.88 -60.28
N ASN A 181 32.94 27.14 -59.93
CA ASN A 181 32.61 25.86 -60.57
C ASN A 181 32.33 26.04 -62.06
N LYS A 182 31.54 27.05 -62.45
CA LYS A 182 31.27 27.31 -63.87
C LYS A 182 32.56 27.63 -64.62
N ARG A 183 33.43 28.50 -64.11
CA ARG A 183 34.73 28.79 -64.75
C ARG A 183 35.61 27.54 -64.90
N LYS A 184 35.49 26.57 -63.99
CA LYS A 184 36.17 25.26 -64.05
C LYS A 184 35.54 24.32 -65.10
N GLU A 185 34.23 24.32 -65.24
CA GLU A 185 33.49 23.60 -66.28
C GLU A 185 33.74 24.21 -67.66
N ASP A 186 33.70 25.55 -67.78
CA ASP A 186 34.06 26.31 -68.99
C ASP A 186 35.49 25.93 -69.43
N LEU A 187 36.47 25.88 -68.51
CA LEU A 187 37.84 25.41 -68.77
C LEU A 187 37.88 23.96 -69.29
N ALA A 188 37.21 23.03 -68.61
CA ALA A 188 37.19 21.61 -69.04
C ALA A 188 36.45 21.41 -70.37
N SER A 189 35.44 22.24 -70.67
CA SER A 189 34.75 22.25 -71.96
C SER A 189 35.65 22.78 -73.09
N LEU A 190 36.53 23.74 -72.79
CA LEU A 190 37.48 24.29 -73.75
C LEU A 190 38.55 23.26 -74.14
N ASP A 191 39.06 22.48 -73.18
CA ASP A 191 39.93 21.33 -73.46
C ASP A 191 39.20 20.29 -74.34
N GLN A 192 37.97 19.93 -74.00
CA GLN A 192 37.21 18.92 -74.74
C GLN A 192 36.76 19.37 -76.14
N ASP A 193 36.49 20.66 -76.34
CA ASP A 193 36.22 21.21 -77.68
C ASP A 193 37.51 21.43 -78.48
N LEU A 194 38.68 21.51 -77.83
CA LEU A 194 39.98 21.40 -78.50
C LEU A 194 40.19 19.98 -79.04
N GLU A 195 39.89 18.95 -78.25
CA GLU A 195 39.88 17.54 -78.69
C GLU A 195 38.89 17.33 -79.85
N ARG A 196 37.64 17.79 -79.71
CA ARG A 196 36.63 17.69 -80.78
C ARG A 196 36.99 18.48 -82.04
N PHE A 197 37.72 19.59 -81.94
CA PHE A 197 38.17 20.31 -83.13
C PHE A 197 39.22 19.51 -83.92
N ILE A 198 40.05 18.72 -83.22
CA ILE A 198 40.97 17.76 -83.84
C ILE A 198 40.17 16.63 -84.53
N ASP A 199 39.15 16.07 -83.87
CA ASP A 199 38.33 14.98 -84.41
C ASP A 199 37.41 15.42 -85.57
N VAL A 200 36.76 16.58 -85.48
CA VAL A 200 35.81 17.07 -86.52
C VAL A 200 36.53 17.53 -87.80
N CYS A 201 37.86 17.70 -87.75
CA CYS A 201 38.67 17.84 -88.97
C CYS A 201 38.82 16.53 -89.77
N LEU A 202 38.33 15.38 -89.28
CA LEU A 202 38.46 14.08 -89.94
C LEU A 202 37.22 13.63 -90.75
N ASP A 203 35.97 13.88 -90.30
CA ASP A 203 34.76 13.26 -90.90
C ASP A 203 33.48 14.14 -90.95
N LEU A 204 32.79 14.23 -92.10
CA LEU A 204 31.44 14.86 -92.25
C LEU A 204 30.77 14.63 -93.64
N PRO A 205 29.45 14.28 -93.72
CA PRO A 205 28.52 15.05 -94.60
C PRO A 205 26.98 15.06 -94.28
N SER A 206 26.37 16.26 -94.18
CA SER A 206 25.03 16.78 -94.66
C SER A 206 23.60 16.17 -94.37
N THR A 207 22.70 17.03 -93.80
CA THR A 207 21.17 17.14 -93.85
C THR A 207 20.22 16.11 -93.15
N TRP A 208 19.01 16.36 -92.57
CA TRP A 208 18.00 17.47 -92.33
C TRP A 208 16.76 17.58 -93.27
N THR A 209 15.48 17.93 -92.97
CA THR A 209 14.53 18.14 -91.77
C THR A 209 13.02 18.03 -92.29
N THR A 210 11.83 18.55 -91.83
CA THR A 210 11.30 19.57 -90.86
C THR A 210 9.71 19.57 -90.68
N SER A 211 9.15 20.05 -89.53
CA SER A 211 7.89 20.87 -89.34
C SER A 211 6.44 20.34 -88.93
N VAL A 212 5.53 21.26 -88.47
CA VAL A 212 4.40 21.13 -87.45
C VAL A 212 3.23 22.24 -87.54
N LEU A 213 2.09 22.21 -86.74
CA LEU A 213 1.02 23.26 -86.33
C LEU A 213 -0.50 23.05 -86.78
N ALA A 214 -1.67 23.62 -86.29
CA ALA A 214 -2.19 24.46 -85.13
C ALA A 214 -3.77 24.35 -84.75
N ASN A 215 -4.56 25.42 -84.43
CA ASN A 215 -5.54 25.51 -83.26
C ASN A 215 -6.88 26.40 -83.30
N ASP A 216 -7.72 26.42 -82.21
CA ASP A 216 -8.57 27.54 -81.56
C ASP A 216 -10.16 27.74 -81.47
N THR A 217 -10.66 28.11 -80.24
CA THR A 217 -11.74 29.08 -79.71
C THR A 217 -13.34 29.06 -79.72
N MET A 218 -13.95 29.21 -78.49
CA MET A 218 -15.05 30.09 -77.87
C MET A 218 -16.52 30.43 -78.36
N SER A 219 -17.55 30.52 -77.45
CA SER A 219 -18.83 31.35 -77.54
C SER A 219 -19.80 31.36 -76.27
N SER A 220 -20.82 32.27 -76.12
CA SER A 220 -21.92 32.27 -75.05
C SER A 220 -23.13 33.29 -75.19
N LYS A 221 -24.27 33.18 -74.40
CA LYS A 221 -25.39 34.20 -74.18
C LYS A 221 -26.50 33.86 -73.10
N THR A 222 -27.50 34.75 -72.81
CA THR A 222 -28.42 34.76 -71.60
C THR A 222 -29.92 35.20 -71.81
N GLY A 223 -30.84 35.03 -70.81
CA GLY A 223 -32.14 35.77 -70.74
C GLY A 223 -33.34 35.36 -69.82
N ALA A 224 -33.66 36.19 -68.80
CA ALA A 224 -35.00 36.48 -68.15
C ALA A 224 -35.84 35.41 -67.36
N ARG A 225 -36.92 35.88 -66.66
CA ARG A 225 -37.56 35.27 -65.45
C ARG A 225 -39.11 35.18 -65.52
N ARG A 226 -39.74 34.19 -64.86
CA ARG A 226 -41.20 34.09 -64.58
C ARG A 226 -41.49 33.59 -63.15
N LEU A 227 -42.77 33.65 -62.72
CA LEU A 227 -43.28 33.20 -61.41
C LEU A 227 -43.00 31.71 -61.10
N PRO A 228 -42.94 31.30 -59.82
CA PRO A 228 -42.63 29.92 -59.45
C PRO A 228 -43.73 28.94 -59.90
N PRO A 229 -43.39 27.90 -60.70
CA PRO A 229 -44.34 26.87 -61.11
C PRO A 229 -44.61 25.86 -59.97
N PRO A 230 -45.66 25.02 -60.08
CA PRO A 230 -45.84 23.86 -59.19
C PRO A 230 -44.58 22.96 -59.16
N GLU A 231 -44.30 22.35 -58.01
CA GLU A 231 -43.09 21.58 -57.73
C GLU A 231 -42.91 20.44 -58.76
N LYS A 232 -41.91 20.59 -59.65
CA LYS A 232 -41.62 19.59 -60.70
C LYS A 232 -41.33 18.23 -60.08
N SER A 233 -41.69 17.15 -60.76
CA SER A 233 -41.35 15.77 -60.37
C SER A 233 -39.84 15.57 -60.16
N GLU A 234 -39.01 16.24 -60.96
CA GLU A 234 -37.55 16.32 -60.81
C GLU A 234 -37.12 16.89 -59.45
N ALA A 235 -37.76 17.98 -59.00
CA ALA A 235 -37.47 18.64 -57.72
C ALA A 235 -37.88 17.76 -56.53
N ILE A 236 -38.96 17.00 -56.66
CA ILE A 236 -39.38 16.00 -55.66
C ILE A 236 -38.34 14.86 -55.59
N GLN A 237 -37.82 14.40 -56.73
CA GLN A 237 -36.77 13.39 -56.75
C GLN A 237 -35.43 13.90 -56.21
N THR A 238 -35.01 15.14 -56.51
CA THR A 238 -33.78 15.70 -55.92
C THR A 238 -33.95 15.94 -54.42
N ARG A 239 -35.11 16.41 -53.96
CA ARG A 239 -35.44 16.50 -52.53
C ARG A 239 -35.34 15.15 -51.82
N PHE A 240 -35.90 14.08 -52.38
CA PHE A 240 -35.78 12.74 -51.81
C PHE A 240 -34.31 12.27 -51.78
N LYS A 241 -33.56 12.47 -52.87
CA LYS A 241 -32.12 12.14 -52.94
C LYS A 241 -31.29 12.92 -51.92
N VAL A 242 -31.58 14.20 -51.69
CA VAL A 242 -30.91 15.05 -50.69
C VAL A 242 -31.24 14.57 -49.28
N ILE A 243 -32.52 14.32 -48.95
CA ILE A 243 -32.91 13.78 -47.63
C ILE A 243 -32.26 12.40 -47.39
N ALA A 244 -32.25 11.52 -48.39
CA ALA A 244 -31.59 10.22 -48.32
C ALA A 244 -30.06 10.35 -48.14
N ALA A 245 -29.41 11.30 -48.81
CA ALA A 245 -27.98 11.58 -48.63
C ALA A 245 -27.66 12.10 -47.23
N PHE A 246 -28.47 13.01 -46.67
CA PHE A 246 -28.32 13.45 -45.27
C PHE A 246 -28.45 12.28 -44.29
N TRP A 247 -29.47 11.43 -44.46
CA TRP A 247 -29.63 10.23 -43.61
C TRP A 247 -28.51 9.21 -43.80
N ALA A 248 -27.98 9.03 -45.01
CA ALA A 248 -26.81 8.19 -45.25
C ALA A 248 -25.55 8.73 -44.53
N VAL A 249 -25.28 10.04 -44.60
CA VAL A 249 -24.17 10.66 -43.86
C VAL A 249 -24.36 10.51 -42.34
N ILE A 250 -25.59 10.71 -41.82
CA ILE A 250 -25.90 10.53 -40.40
C ILE A 250 -25.68 9.09 -39.95
N ILE A 251 -26.10 8.09 -40.74
CA ILE A 251 -26.04 6.67 -40.37
C ILE A 251 -24.64 6.07 -40.55
N PHE A 252 -23.96 6.36 -41.67
CA PHE A 252 -22.66 5.74 -42.01
C PHE A 252 -21.44 6.54 -41.53
N LEU A 253 -21.59 7.84 -41.24
CA LEU A 253 -20.50 8.70 -40.76
C LEU A 253 -20.79 9.27 -39.38
N GLY A 254 -21.94 9.94 -39.23
CA GLY A 254 -22.32 10.65 -38.00
C GLY A 254 -22.40 9.74 -36.78
N PHE A 255 -23.19 8.67 -36.84
CA PHE A 255 -23.39 7.74 -35.71
C PHE A 255 -22.10 6.96 -35.34
N PRO A 256 -21.32 6.38 -36.28
CA PRO A 256 -20.06 5.73 -35.94
C PRO A 256 -18.99 6.67 -35.37
N ILE A 257 -18.88 7.90 -35.88
CA ILE A 257 -17.97 8.91 -35.32
C ILE A 257 -18.45 9.31 -33.92
N TRP A 258 -19.73 9.69 -33.77
CA TRP A 258 -20.32 10.06 -32.49
C TRP A 258 -20.08 8.98 -31.44
N TRP A 259 -20.49 7.74 -31.71
CA TRP A 259 -20.31 6.59 -30.82
C TRP A 259 -18.85 6.40 -30.39
N LYS A 260 -17.90 6.49 -31.33
CA LYS A 260 -16.46 6.37 -31.03
C LYS A 260 -15.91 7.56 -30.23
N THR A 261 -16.49 8.76 -30.37
CA THR A 261 -16.10 9.95 -29.59
C THR A 261 -16.78 10.06 -28.23
N THR A 262 -17.91 9.39 -28.01
CA THR A 262 -18.65 9.39 -26.73
C THR A 262 -18.45 8.12 -25.90
N SER A 263 -17.87 7.07 -26.48
CA SER A 263 -17.40 5.88 -25.77
C SER A 263 -16.18 6.20 -24.89
N ILE A 264 -16.26 5.88 -23.60
CA ILE A 264 -15.13 5.96 -22.67
C ILE A 264 -14.09 4.90 -23.07
N TYR A 265 -12.80 5.26 -23.06
CA TYR A 265 -11.73 4.28 -23.32
C TYR A 265 -11.62 3.28 -22.17
N ARG A 266 -11.65 2.00 -22.51
CA ARG A 266 -11.53 0.90 -21.57
C ARG A 266 -10.62 -0.19 -22.14
N ALA A 267 -9.43 -0.34 -21.55
CA ALA A 267 -8.54 -1.45 -21.81
C ALA A 267 -9.18 -2.78 -21.36
N ARG A 268 -8.79 -3.89 -22.01
CA ARG A 268 -9.22 -5.23 -21.62
C ARG A 268 -8.29 -5.75 -20.53
N LEU A 269 -8.86 -6.29 -19.46
CA LEU A 269 -8.13 -6.98 -18.38
C LEU A 269 -8.40 -8.50 -18.45
N PRO A 270 -7.46 -9.35 -18.02
CA PRO A 270 -7.65 -10.80 -17.91
C PRO A 270 -8.46 -11.15 -16.64
N ILE A 271 -9.75 -10.79 -16.64
CA ILE A 271 -10.64 -10.90 -15.45
C ILE A 271 -10.66 -12.33 -14.89
N GLN A 272 -10.70 -13.35 -15.76
CA GLN A 272 -10.70 -14.76 -15.34
C GLN A 272 -9.45 -15.10 -14.53
N ASP A 273 -8.27 -14.81 -15.09
CA ASP A 273 -6.97 -15.07 -14.45
C ASP A 273 -6.86 -14.35 -13.10
N MET A 274 -7.30 -13.07 -13.04
CA MET A 274 -7.32 -12.27 -11.82
C MET A 274 -8.19 -12.89 -10.71
N VAL A 275 -9.32 -13.51 -11.07
CA VAL A 275 -10.19 -14.24 -10.13
C VAL A 275 -9.60 -15.61 -9.76
N GLU A 276 -8.98 -16.33 -10.69
CA GLU A 276 -8.35 -17.63 -10.40
C GLU A 276 -7.11 -17.50 -9.49
N TRP A 277 -6.38 -16.39 -9.58
CA TRP A 277 -5.36 -16.01 -8.60
C TRP A 277 -5.97 -15.71 -7.23
N ALA A 278 -7.02 -14.88 -7.16
CA ALA A 278 -7.69 -14.53 -5.90
C ALA A 278 -8.34 -15.75 -5.19
N ASP A 279 -8.87 -16.70 -5.96
CA ASP A 279 -9.45 -17.96 -5.47
C ASP A 279 -8.40 -19.01 -5.04
N GLY A 280 -7.09 -18.73 -5.17
CA GLY A 280 -6.02 -19.69 -4.85
C GLY A 280 -6.01 -20.93 -5.77
N LYS A 281 -6.51 -20.80 -7.00
CA LYS A 281 -6.54 -21.87 -8.00
C LYS A 281 -5.21 -21.95 -8.76
N THR A 282 -4.67 -20.80 -9.17
CA THR A 282 -3.45 -20.72 -9.99
C THR A 282 -2.19 -21.07 -9.19
N CYS A 283 -2.08 -20.58 -7.95
CA CYS A 283 -0.96 -20.86 -7.06
C CYS A 283 -1.43 -21.46 -5.74
N ARG A 284 -0.74 -22.51 -5.31
CA ARG A 284 -0.73 -22.99 -3.93
C ARG A 284 0.71 -22.89 -3.43
N PRO A 285 1.04 -21.92 -2.56
CA PRO A 285 2.41 -21.74 -2.10
C PRO A 285 2.85 -22.94 -1.26
N VAL A 286 4.09 -23.38 -1.51
CA VAL A 286 4.76 -24.46 -0.78
C VAL A 286 6.13 -23.91 -0.37
N PHE A 287 6.58 -24.31 0.82
CA PHE A 287 7.82 -23.87 1.45
C PHE A 287 8.71 -25.11 1.67
N PRO A 288 9.51 -25.50 0.65
CA PRO A 288 10.54 -26.52 0.80
C PRO A 288 11.77 -25.88 1.45
N LEU A 289 11.98 -26.20 2.72
CA LEU A 289 13.07 -25.65 3.54
C LEU A 289 14.26 -26.62 3.48
N ASP A 290 15.27 -26.26 2.70
CA ASP A 290 16.50 -27.05 2.59
C ASP A 290 17.36 -26.92 3.85
N ILE A 291 17.65 -28.06 4.47
CA ILE A 291 18.48 -28.18 5.67
C ILE A 291 19.73 -28.97 5.32
N HIS A 292 20.89 -28.33 5.41
CA HIS A 292 22.17 -28.92 5.03
C HIS A 292 22.83 -29.62 6.23
N PHE A 293 23.29 -30.85 6.04
CA PHE A 293 23.96 -31.65 7.06
C PHE A 293 25.47 -31.66 6.82
N GLU A 294 26.22 -31.11 7.78
CA GLU A 294 27.66 -31.26 7.91
C GLU A 294 27.96 -32.47 8.80
N THR A 295 28.62 -33.50 8.26
CA THR A 295 28.93 -34.73 9.01
C THR A 295 30.44 -35.03 9.01
N PRO A 296 31.28 -34.15 9.59
CA PRO A 296 32.75 -34.21 9.45
C PRO A 296 33.40 -35.47 10.03
N SER A 297 32.70 -36.21 10.90
CA SER A 297 33.21 -37.41 11.58
C SER A 297 32.52 -38.72 11.21
N LEU A 298 31.61 -38.72 10.21
CA LEU A 298 30.88 -39.91 9.76
C LEU A 298 31.28 -40.30 8.32
N PRO A 299 31.46 -41.60 8.02
CA PRO A 299 31.68 -42.04 6.65
C PRO A 299 30.40 -41.84 5.82
N GLY A 300 30.56 -41.48 4.54
CA GLY A 300 29.46 -41.02 3.70
C GLY A 300 28.25 -41.97 3.63
N SER A 301 28.46 -43.29 3.68
CA SER A 301 27.37 -44.28 3.71
C SER A 301 26.49 -44.20 4.96
N GLU A 302 27.09 -43.94 6.13
CA GLU A 302 26.36 -43.80 7.39
C GLU A 302 25.66 -42.45 7.47
N ALA A 303 26.29 -41.39 6.97
CA ALA A 303 25.67 -40.06 6.84
C ALA A 303 24.43 -40.10 5.93
N HIS A 304 24.49 -40.78 4.79
CA HIS A 304 23.31 -40.98 3.90
C HIS A 304 22.22 -41.83 4.55
N HIS A 305 22.57 -42.85 5.36
CA HIS A 305 21.60 -43.65 6.10
C HIS A 305 20.90 -42.81 7.18
N LEU A 306 21.66 -42.09 8.01
CA LEU A 306 21.13 -41.21 9.05
C LEU A 306 20.23 -40.11 8.46
N LEU A 307 20.63 -39.48 7.35
CA LEU A 307 19.81 -38.49 6.66
C LEU A 307 18.48 -39.10 6.20
N ARG A 308 18.51 -40.25 5.50
CA ARG A 308 17.29 -40.90 4.99
C ARG A 308 16.32 -41.24 6.11
N THR A 309 16.80 -41.81 7.21
CA THR A 309 15.94 -42.21 8.33
C THR A 309 15.42 -40.98 9.09
N THR A 310 16.23 -39.93 9.26
CA THR A 310 15.77 -38.65 9.82
C THR A 310 14.71 -37.98 8.95
N GLN A 311 14.87 -38.00 7.62
CA GLN A 311 13.87 -37.49 6.68
C GLN A 311 12.56 -38.29 6.77
N HIS A 312 12.62 -39.63 6.89
CA HIS A 312 11.43 -40.47 7.07
C HIS A 312 10.68 -40.09 8.36
N THR A 313 11.37 -40.04 9.50
CA THR A 313 10.78 -39.63 10.78
C THR A 313 10.19 -38.21 10.70
N LEU A 314 10.81 -37.31 9.93
CA LEU A 314 10.38 -35.92 9.80
C LEU A 314 9.19 -35.72 8.84
N ASP A 315 9.05 -36.54 7.80
CA ASP A 315 7.83 -36.59 6.98
C ASP A 315 6.68 -37.31 7.73
N ASP A 316 6.95 -38.36 8.52
CA ASP A 316 5.95 -39.02 9.39
C ASP A 316 5.33 -38.06 10.42
N LEU A 317 6.15 -37.13 10.95
CA LEU A 317 5.73 -36.11 11.92
C LEU A 317 5.04 -34.88 11.28
N ASN A 318 5.01 -34.77 9.94
CA ASN A 318 4.56 -33.54 9.28
C ASN A 318 3.12 -33.59 8.73
N GLU A 319 2.16 -33.18 9.57
CA GLU A 319 0.75 -33.01 9.19
C GLU A 319 0.49 -31.92 8.11
N PHE A 320 1.46 -31.07 7.73
CA PHE A 320 1.22 -29.89 6.89
C PHE A 320 1.96 -29.92 5.55
N SER A 321 1.21 -30.22 4.49
CA SER A 321 1.68 -30.37 3.11
C SER A 321 2.21 -29.10 2.42
N ALA A 322 2.04 -27.91 3.02
CA ALA A 322 2.61 -26.68 2.48
C ALA A 322 4.02 -26.38 3.03
N HIS A 323 4.43 -26.94 4.16
CA HIS A 323 5.68 -26.62 4.84
C HIS A 323 6.50 -27.90 5.05
N HIS A 324 7.53 -28.12 4.24
CA HIS A 324 8.34 -29.35 4.27
C HIS A 324 9.80 -29.05 4.55
N LEU A 325 10.36 -29.70 5.58
CA LEU A 325 11.80 -29.72 5.83
C LEU A 325 12.44 -30.79 4.94
N ARG A 326 13.49 -30.43 4.20
CA ARG A 326 14.17 -31.28 3.22
C ARG A 326 15.66 -31.37 3.53
N LEU A 327 16.11 -32.56 3.92
CA LEU A 327 17.48 -32.78 4.38
C LEU A 327 18.40 -33.06 3.18
N LYS A 328 19.55 -32.39 3.13
CA LYS A 328 20.62 -32.56 2.13
C LYS A 328 21.97 -32.70 2.83
N LEU A 329 22.94 -33.41 2.25
CA LEU A 329 24.32 -33.41 2.74
C LEU A 329 25.11 -32.27 2.11
N SER A 330 26.04 -31.67 2.87
CA SER A 330 26.96 -30.66 2.33
C SER A 330 28.03 -31.30 1.44
N GLU A 331 28.31 -30.71 0.27
CA GLU A 331 29.21 -31.26 -0.77
C GLU A 331 30.70 -30.86 -0.60
N GLU A 332 31.13 -30.44 0.60
CA GLU A 332 32.48 -29.90 0.85
C GLU A 332 33.63 -30.93 0.76
N ASN A 333 33.35 -32.23 0.74
CA ASN A 333 34.38 -33.29 0.76
C ASN A 333 35.13 -33.53 -0.58
N ILE A 334 35.02 -32.63 -1.56
CA ILE A 334 35.61 -32.82 -2.91
C ILE A 334 36.66 -31.77 -3.31
N VAL A 335 36.66 -30.55 -2.76
CA VAL A 335 37.59 -29.47 -3.20
C VAL A 335 38.32 -28.82 -2.03
N ALA A 336 39.04 -29.63 -1.24
CA ALA A 336 39.99 -29.14 -0.25
C ALA A 336 41.36 -28.79 -0.90
N SER A 337 41.39 -27.80 -1.81
CA SER A 337 42.63 -27.35 -2.46
C SER A 337 42.60 -25.86 -2.85
N HIS A 338 43.34 -25.06 -2.08
CA HIS A 338 43.68 -23.64 -2.28
C HIS A 338 42.55 -22.59 -2.23
N GLU A 339 42.63 -21.80 -1.14
CA GLU A 339 42.58 -20.33 -1.15
C GLU A 339 41.51 -19.62 -2.00
N ASP A 340 40.33 -19.45 -1.41
CA ASP A 340 39.61 -18.16 -1.52
C ASP A 340 38.88 -17.86 -0.19
N VAL A 341 39.45 -16.95 0.60
CA VAL A 341 38.87 -16.45 1.86
C VAL A 341 38.54 -14.98 1.67
N LEU A 342 37.47 -14.65 0.92
CA LEU A 342 36.86 -13.31 0.92
C LEU A 342 35.45 -13.18 0.27
N GLU A 343 34.67 -14.27 0.06
CA GLU A 343 33.28 -14.16 -0.43
C GLU A 343 32.23 -14.41 0.67
N GLN A 344 31.65 -13.33 1.22
CA GLN A 344 30.43 -13.36 2.04
C GLN A 344 29.47 -12.17 1.77
N LEU A 345 29.66 -11.41 0.68
CA LEU A 345 28.93 -10.16 0.41
C LEU A 345 28.40 -9.97 -1.02
N GLU A 346 28.25 -11.04 -1.81
CA GLU A 346 27.43 -11.00 -3.04
C GLU A 346 26.15 -11.84 -2.90
N PRO A 347 24.97 -11.33 -3.34
CA PRO A 347 23.76 -12.12 -3.41
C PRO A 347 23.87 -13.14 -4.55
N SER A 348 23.83 -14.43 -4.23
CA SER A 348 24.22 -15.49 -5.15
C SER A 348 23.38 -15.54 -6.44
N LEU A 349 24.00 -15.21 -7.58
CA LEU A 349 23.49 -15.46 -8.93
C LEU A 349 23.40 -16.95 -9.30
N SER A 350 23.60 -17.85 -8.33
CA SER A 350 23.41 -19.29 -8.47
C SER A 350 21.92 -19.62 -8.28
N GLY A 351 21.30 -20.25 -9.28
CA GLY A 351 19.90 -20.73 -9.22
C GLY A 351 19.69 -21.95 -8.31
N LYS A 352 20.33 -21.97 -7.14
CA LYS A 352 20.11 -22.95 -6.06
C LYS A 352 19.02 -22.42 -5.11
N ALA A 353 18.47 -23.29 -4.28
CA ALA A 353 17.53 -22.93 -3.22
C ALA A 353 18.26 -22.29 -2.02
N ASP A 354 17.54 -21.49 -1.23
CA ASP A 354 18.07 -20.83 -0.04
C ASP A 354 18.23 -21.85 1.11
N THR A 355 19.44 -22.02 1.66
CA THR A 355 19.67 -22.89 2.82
C THR A 355 19.01 -22.30 4.08
N ALA A 356 18.04 -23.02 4.64
CA ALA A 356 17.24 -22.57 5.77
C ALA A 356 17.89 -22.82 7.14
N LEU A 357 18.70 -23.89 7.24
CA LEU A 357 19.46 -24.24 8.44
C LEU A 357 20.63 -25.17 8.06
N THR A 358 21.78 -24.98 8.68
CA THR A 358 22.89 -25.93 8.63
C THR A 358 22.96 -26.72 9.96
N VAL A 359 22.91 -28.04 9.89
CA VAL A 359 23.00 -28.96 11.04
C VAL A 359 24.35 -29.64 11.02
N ARG A 360 25.17 -29.43 12.04
CA ARG A 360 26.51 -30.01 12.15
C ARG A 360 26.55 -31.10 13.20
N LEU A 361 26.89 -32.32 12.81
CA LEU A 361 26.97 -33.47 13.71
C LEU A 361 28.38 -33.62 14.27
N LEU A 362 28.50 -33.56 15.61
CA LEU A 362 29.78 -33.63 16.33
C LEU A 362 29.78 -34.81 17.33
N PRO A 363 30.72 -35.76 17.25
CA PRO A 363 30.83 -36.81 18.26
C PRO A 363 31.39 -36.26 19.58
N GLN A 364 30.80 -36.67 20.71
CA GLN A 364 31.29 -36.33 22.06
C GLN A 364 31.10 -37.52 23.01
N GLU A 365 32.19 -38.01 23.62
CA GLU A 365 32.20 -39.28 24.37
C GLU A 365 31.54 -39.19 25.75
N ASP A 366 31.63 -38.04 26.43
CA ASP A 366 31.10 -37.83 27.79
C ASP A 366 29.56 -37.71 27.90
N LEU A 367 28.83 -37.92 26.80
CA LEU A 367 27.38 -37.71 26.74
C LEU A 367 26.57 -39.00 26.96
N ALA A 368 25.65 -38.96 27.92
CA ALA A 368 24.64 -40.03 28.09
C ALA A 368 23.49 -39.96 27.06
N ALA A 369 23.24 -38.77 26.50
CA ALA A 369 22.18 -38.46 25.54
C ALA A 369 22.65 -37.35 24.59
N PRO A 370 22.12 -37.26 23.35
CA PRO A 370 22.48 -36.20 22.43
C PRO A 370 22.00 -34.83 22.93
N ARG A 371 22.70 -33.76 22.56
CA ARG A 371 22.36 -32.37 22.88
C ARG A 371 22.49 -31.46 21.65
N SER A 372 21.67 -30.42 21.61
CA SER A 372 21.61 -29.41 20.55
C SER A 372 22.10 -28.05 21.05
N GLU A 373 22.70 -27.26 20.16
CA GLU A 373 23.20 -25.92 20.45
C GLU A 373 23.04 -25.04 19.20
N LEU A 374 22.09 -24.09 19.24
CA LEU A 374 21.83 -23.17 18.13
C LEU A 374 22.67 -21.90 18.31
N HIS A 375 23.45 -21.55 17.29
CA HIS A 375 24.26 -20.34 17.27
C HIS A 375 23.37 -19.08 17.16
N LEU A 376 23.70 -18.03 17.92
CA LEU A 376 22.89 -16.80 17.97
C LEU A 376 23.05 -15.93 16.70
N ASP A 377 24.26 -15.91 16.15
CA ASP A 377 24.66 -15.00 15.07
C ASP A 377 24.67 -15.66 13.67
N THR A 378 24.26 -16.94 13.58
CA THR A 378 24.18 -17.69 12.32
C THR A 378 22.95 -18.60 12.28
N THR A 379 22.65 -19.18 11.11
CA THR A 379 21.65 -20.23 10.92
C THR A 379 22.29 -21.62 11.02
N ARG A 380 23.06 -21.88 12.10
CA ARG A 380 23.71 -23.18 12.36
C ARG A 380 23.29 -23.79 13.69
N LEU A 381 22.97 -25.08 13.66
CA LEU A 381 22.67 -25.93 14.81
C LEU A 381 23.77 -26.98 14.95
N ASP A 382 24.54 -26.93 16.03
CA ASP A 382 25.47 -28.00 16.39
C ASP A 382 24.71 -29.07 17.18
N VAL A 383 24.82 -30.34 16.75
CA VAL A 383 24.23 -31.49 17.45
C VAL A 383 25.34 -32.42 17.89
N TYR A 384 25.54 -32.49 19.19
CA TYR A 384 26.53 -33.35 19.81
C TYR A 384 25.90 -34.70 20.14
N TYR A 385 26.53 -35.79 19.70
CA TYR A 385 26.01 -37.16 19.88
C TYR A 385 27.08 -38.10 20.46
N PRO A 386 26.70 -39.05 21.33
CA PRO A 386 27.62 -40.10 21.76
C PRO A 386 27.84 -41.10 20.61
N PRO A 387 29.09 -41.51 20.30
CA PRO A 387 29.39 -42.44 19.20
C PRO A 387 28.65 -43.79 19.26
N SER A 388 28.22 -44.21 20.46
CA SER A 388 27.42 -45.42 20.69
C SER A 388 25.99 -45.37 20.12
N GLN A 389 25.51 -44.21 19.67
CA GLN A 389 24.16 -44.02 19.11
C GLN A 389 24.13 -43.87 17.58
N ILE A 390 25.26 -44.11 16.89
CA ILE A 390 25.29 -44.18 15.41
C ILE A 390 24.37 -45.32 14.95
N PRO A 391 23.42 -45.10 14.01
CA PRO A 391 22.46 -46.12 13.62
C PRO A 391 23.13 -47.31 12.90
N PRO A 392 22.96 -48.57 13.36
CA PRO A 392 23.28 -49.71 12.53
C PRO A 392 22.31 -49.76 11.32
N PRO A 393 22.73 -50.25 10.15
CA PRO A 393 21.96 -50.20 8.89
C PRO A 393 20.69 -51.08 8.87
N SER A 394 20.32 -51.67 10.01
CA SER A 394 19.12 -52.48 10.23
C SER A 394 18.13 -51.86 11.23
N ALA A 395 18.44 -50.70 11.84
CA ALA A 395 17.54 -50.01 12.77
C ALA A 395 16.54 -49.12 12.02
N SER A 396 15.24 -49.40 12.17
CA SER A 396 14.16 -48.61 11.54
C SER A 396 13.97 -47.23 12.17
N ASN A 397 14.01 -47.14 13.49
CA ASN A 397 13.83 -45.89 14.27
C ASN A 397 14.99 -45.71 15.26
N PRO A 398 16.17 -45.23 14.84
CA PRO A 398 17.29 -44.99 15.74
C PRO A 398 17.07 -43.72 16.59
N PRO A 399 17.56 -43.69 17.84
CA PRO A 399 17.26 -42.60 18.78
C PRO A 399 17.81 -41.24 18.30
N LEU A 400 18.96 -41.24 17.60
CA LEU A 400 19.57 -40.02 17.08
C LEU A 400 18.72 -39.36 15.97
N SER A 401 18.07 -40.13 15.09
CA SER A 401 17.21 -39.54 14.05
C SER A 401 15.91 -38.98 14.64
N ALA A 402 15.33 -39.67 15.63
CA ALA A 402 14.15 -39.19 16.35
C ALA A 402 14.45 -37.90 17.13
N TYR A 403 15.63 -37.81 17.77
CA TYR A 403 16.09 -36.60 18.44
C TYR A 403 16.24 -35.42 17.46
N ILE A 404 16.99 -35.62 16.36
CA ILE A 404 17.22 -34.56 15.36
C ILE A 404 15.90 -34.12 14.71
N ALA A 405 15.00 -35.06 14.36
CA ALA A 405 13.69 -34.71 13.80
C ALA A 405 12.84 -33.89 14.78
N GLY A 406 12.85 -34.24 16.08
CA GLY A 406 12.15 -33.48 17.13
C GLY A 406 12.71 -32.06 17.32
N GLU A 407 14.04 -31.91 17.35
CA GLU A 407 14.68 -30.60 17.45
C GLU A 407 14.39 -29.71 16.24
N LEU A 408 14.45 -30.27 15.03
CA LEU A 408 14.07 -29.55 13.81
C LEU A 408 12.59 -29.15 13.81
N GLN A 409 11.69 -30.04 14.25
CA GLN A 409 10.28 -29.71 14.42
C GLN A 409 10.08 -28.57 15.42
N ASN A 410 10.75 -28.61 16.57
CA ASN A 410 10.68 -27.56 17.59
C ASN A 410 11.12 -26.19 17.04
N LEU A 411 12.26 -26.11 16.35
CA LEU A 411 12.80 -24.87 15.77
C LEU A 411 11.85 -24.21 14.75
N PHE A 412 11.19 -25.01 13.91
CA PHE A 412 10.27 -24.51 12.87
C PHE A 412 8.79 -24.45 13.33
N THR A 413 8.46 -24.74 14.59
CA THR A 413 7.06 -24.78 15.05
C THR A 413 6.36 -23.42 15.03
N GLU A 414 7.02 -22.31 15.43
CA GLU A 414 6.42 -20.97 15.34
C GLU A 414 6.22 -20.55 13.86
N GLU A 415 7.17 -20.86 12.97
CA GLU A 415 7.06 -20.60 11.53
C GLU A 415 5.90 -21.37 10.89
N LYS A 416 5.84 -22.70 11.11
CA LYS A 416 4.77 -23.58 10.64
C LYS A 416 3.39 -23.09 11.09
N ALA A 417 3.28 -22.61 12.34
CA ALA A 417 2.04 -22.07 12.87
C ALA A 417 1.62 -20.74 12.20
N ILE A 418 2.55 -19.80 12.00
CA ILE A 418 2.26 -18.52 11.33
C ILE A 418 1.86 -18.75 9.87
N ILE A 419 2.59 -19.59 9.13
CA ILE A 419 2.30 -19.88 7.72
C ILE A 419 0.95 -20.60 7.57
N ALA A 420 0.61 -21.54 8.48
CA ALA A 420 -0.72 -22.16 8.51
C ALA A 420 -1.84 -21.13 8.75
N GLN A 421 -1.65 -20.17 9.67
CA GLN A 421 -2.63 -19.12 9.91
C GLN A 421 -2.81 -18.22 8.69
N VAL A 422 -1.72 -17.69 8.11
CA VAL A 422 -1.73 -16.81 6.93
C VAL A 422 -2.44 -17.46 5.73
N LEU A 423 -2.25 -18.77 5.53
CA LEU A 423 -2.93 -19.53 4.47
C LEU A 423 -4.38 -19.91 4.83
N SER A 424 -4.77 -19.88 6.10
CA SER A 424 -6.16 -20.10 6.52
C SER A 424 -7.03 -18.84 6.38
N ASP A 425 -6.49 -17.67 6.73
CA ASP A 425 -7.24 -16.40 6.71
C ASP A 425 -7.67 -15.99 5.29
N SER A 426 -6.87 -16.30 4.26
CA SER A 426 -7.20 -16.00 2.85
C SER A 426 -8.46 -16.72 2.36
N ASN A 427 -8.67 -17.98 2.77
CA ASN A 427 -9.82 -18.79 2.37
C ASN A 427 -11.16 -18.24 2.89
N VAL A 428 -11.14 -17.39 3.93
CA VAL A 428 -12.36 -16.76 4.47
C VAL A 428 -12.85 -15.61 3.58
N GLY A 429 -11.95 -14.95 2.84
CA GLY A 429 -12.27 -13.76 2.01
C GLY A 429 -13.21 -14.02 0.82
N GLY A 430 -13.32 -15.27 0.35
CA GLY A 430 -14.20 -15.66 -0.76
C GLY A 430 -15.60 -16.13 -0.34
N ALA A 431 -15.84 -16.41 0.94
CA ALA A 431 -16.94 -17.26 1.40
C ALA A 431 -18.34 -16.60 1.48
N ASN A 432 -18.64 -15.60 0.65
CA ASN A 432 -19.90 -14.84 0.67
C ASN A 432 -20.85 -15.12 -0.52
N THR A 433 -20.66 -16.26 -1.22
CA THR A 433 -21.56 -16.74 -2.28
C THR A 433 -22.28 -18.03 -1.89
N LEU A 434 -23.62 -17.98 -1.86
CA LEU A 434 -24.50 -19.10 -1.46
C LEU A 434 -24.61 -20.19 -2.55
N THR A 435 -23.67 -21.14 -2.59
CA THR A 435 -23.83 -22.39 -3.35
C THR A 435 -23.34 -23.61 -2.56
N SER A 436 -24.13 -24.68 -2.54
CA SER A 436 -23.91 -25.88 -1.75
C SER A 436 -23.04 -26.94 -2.44
N SER A 437 -22.21 -27.62 -1.66
CA SER A 437 -21.76 -29.02 -1.84
C SER A 437 -21.14 -29.44 -3.18
N SER A 438 -19.81 -29.68 -3.23
CA SER A 438 -19.23 -31.04 -3.42
C SER A 438 -17.72 -31.05 -3.75
N SER A 439 -16.84 -31.22 -2.75
CA SER A 439 -15.53 -31.89 -2.92
C SER A 439 -14.93 -32.28 -1.55
N ASN A 440 -14.45 -33.52 -1.39
CA ASN A 440 -14.11 -34.07 -0.07
C ASN A 440 -12.68 -33.76 0.45
N ASN A 441 -11.94 -32.81 -0.16
CA ASN A 441 -10.52 -32.57 0.13
C ASN A 441 -10.20 -31.16 0.71
N GLN A 442 -11.16 -30.49 1.37
CA GLN A 442 -11.01 -29.09 1.84
C GLN A 442 -10.82 -28.92 3.37
N GLN A 443 -10.55 -29.98 4.14
CA GLN A 443 -10.53 -29.93 5.62
C GLN A 443 -9.15 -29.67 6.26
N GLN A 444 -8.07 -29.52 5.49
CA GLN A 444 -6.70 -29.50 6.02
C GLN A 444 -6.32 -28.28 6.90
N PRO A 445 -6.64 -27.02 6.57
CA PRO A 445 -6.17 -25.87 7.36
C PRO A 445 -6.67 -25.87 8.81
N SER A 446 -7.92 -26.28 9.01
CA SER A 446 -8.57 -26.35 10.33
C SER A 446 -8.04 -27.45 11.24
N ALA A 447 -7.36 -28.47 10.72
CA ALA A 447 -6.80 -29.54 11.54
C ALA A 447 -5.54 -29.08 12.29
N ILE A 448 -4.65 -28.35 11.60
CA ILE A 448 -3.35 -27.92 12.12
C ILE A 448 -3.51 -26.85 13.21
N LEU A 449 -4.50 -25.96 13.07
CA LEU A 449 -4.86 -25.00 14.13
C LEU A 449 -5.34 -25.67 15.42
N ASN A 450 -5.72 -26.96 15.38
CA ASN A 450 -6.08 -27.74 16.56
C ASN A 450 -4.92 -28.58 17.14
N SER A 451 -3.83 -28.82 16.38
CA SER A 451 -2.61 -29.49 16.88
C SER A 451 -1.56 -28.51 17.41
N ILE A 452 -1.67 -27.21 17.09
CA ILE A 452 -0.89 -26.12 17.70
C ILE A 452 -1.39 -25.85 19.13
N SER A 453 -0.48 -25.57 20.08
CA SER A 453 -0.89 -25.25 21.45
C SER A 453 -1.63 -23.90 21.53
N PRO A 454 -2.72 -23.78 22.33
CA PRO A 454 -3.56 -22.57 22.33
C PRO A 454 -2.80 -21.33 22.81
N GLN A 455 -1.79 -21.50 23.68
CA GLN A 455 -0.92 -20.43 24.15
C GLN A 455 -0.03 -19.88 23.02
N LEU A 456 0.49 -20.75 22.14
CA LEU A 456 1.27 -20.32 20.98
C LEU A 456 0.38 -19.59 19.97
N ALA A 457 -0.81 -20.13 19.67
CA ALA A 457 -1.79 -19.49 18.78
C ALA A 457 -2.24 -18.10 19.27
N GLU A 458 -2.47 -17.93 20.59
CA GLU A 458 -2.77 -16.61 21.18
C GLU A 458 -1.57 -15.66 21.05
N SER A 459 -0.35 -16.12 21.35
CA SER A 459 0.85 -15.28 21.27
C SER A 459 1.15 -14.80 19.84
N ILE A 460 0.98 -15.68 18.84
CA ILE A 460 1.10 -15.35 17.41
C ILE A 460 0.02 -14.34 17.03
N THR A 461 -1.25 -14.60 17.35
CA THR A 461 -2.36 -13.67 17.06
C THR A 461 -2.14 -12.30 17.70
N ARG A 462 -1.61 -12.26 18.93
CA ARG A 462 -1.27 -11.03 19.66
C ARG A 462 -0.06 -10.29 19.05
N ARG A 463 0.91 -11.02 18.48
CA ARG A 463 2.04 -10.45 17.72
C ARG A 463 1.55 -9.84 16.40
N LEU A 464 0.81 -10.60 15.60
CA LEU A 464 0.30 -10.17 14.28
C LEU A 464 -0.61 -8.93 14.38
N ARG A 465 -1.42 -8.83 15.44
CA ARG A 465 -2.23 -7.62 15.74
C ARG A 465 -1.41 -6.41 16.19
N ARG A 466 -0.18 -6.60 16.67
CA ARG A 466 0.74 -5.53 17.11
C ARG A 466 1.64 -5.03 15.99
N SER A 467 2.07 -5.93 15.12
CA SER A 467 2.98 -5.64 14.01
C SER A 467 2.33 -4.75 12.94
N MET A 468 3.16 -3.93 12.30
CA MET A 468 2.82 -3.16 11.11
C MET A 468 2.43 -4.10 9.96
N LYS A 469 1.49 -3.64 9.12
CA LYS A 469 1.39 -4.11 7.74
C LYS A 469 2.76 -3.97 7.05
N TYR A 470 3.03 -4.83 6.07
CA TYR A 470 4.24 -4.68 5.27
C TYR A 470 4.21 -3.34 4.52
N ALA A 471 5.35 -2.67 4.46
CA ALA A 471 5.63 -1.56 3.57
C ALA A 471 7.07 -1.72 3.07
N GLU A 472 7.36 -1.33 1.83
CA GLU A 472 8.73 -1.42 1.31
C GLU A 472 9.70 -0.54 2.11
N THR A 473 9.29 0.68 2.44
CA THR A 473 10.05 1.62 3.27
C THR A 473 9.31 1.92 4.57
N TYR A 474 10.03 1.89 5.69
CA TYR A 474 9.57 2.40 6.99
C TYR A 474 10.35 3.65 7.37
N HIS A 475 9.68 4.63 7.96
CA HIS A 475 10.35 5.80 8.53
C HIS A 475 10.44 5.64 10.06
N LEU A 476 11.62 5.77 10.66
CA LEU A 476 11.81 5.60 12.11
C LEU A 476 12.06 6.96 12.77
N ALA A 477 11.10 7.45 13.54
CA ALA A 477 11.20 8.73 14.23
C ALA A 477 11.58 8.54 15.71
N PHE A 478 12.77 8.98 16.12
CA PHE A 478 13.22 8.96 17.51
C PHE A 478 13.05 10.34 18.16
N SER A 479 12.14 10.45 19.13
CA SER A 479 11.70 11.74 19.68
C SER A 479 11.95 11.85 21.19
N LEU A 480 12.83 12.77 21.60
CA LEU A 480 13.06 13.10 23.02
C LEU A 480 12.06 14.15 23.49
N PHE A 481 11.15 13.77 24.40
CA PHE A 481 10.09 14.63 24.93
C PHE A 481 10.33 14.92 26.42
N THR A 482 10.28 16.20 26.81
CA THR A 482 10.35 16.65 28.21
C THR A 482 9.32 17.76 28.47
N PRO A 483 8.63 17.79 29.63
CA PRO A 483 7.70 18.86 29.99
C PRO A 483 8.39 20.19 30.35
N GLY A 484 9.73 20.21 30.44
CA GLY A 484 10.53 21.41 30.74
C GLY A 484 11.47 21.82 29.61
N SER A 485 12.51 22.59 29.97
CA SER A 485 13.64 22.95 29.10
C SER A 485 14.76 21.90 29.06
N GLU A 486 14.72 20.90 29.95
CA GLU A 486 15.81 19.95 30.17
C GLU A 486 15.29 18.50 30.26
N PRO A 487 15.98 17.51 29.66
CA PRO A 487 17.17 17.65 28.82
C PRO A 487 16.88 18.35 27.48
N SER A 488 17.84 19.15 27.01
CA SER A 488 17.76 19.87 25.73
C SER A 488 18.57 19.22 24.60
N SER A 489 19.45 18.28 24.94
CA SER A 489 20.30 17.57 23.98
C SER A 489 20.58 16.13 24.42
N TRP A 490 20.99 15.29 23.49
CA TRP A 490 21.18 13.85 23.67
C TRP A 490 22.08 13.26 22.58
N ASP A 491 22.87 12.24 22.93
CA ASP A 491 23.78 11.51 22.01
C ASP A 491 23.03 10.55 21.04
N VAL A 492 21.89 10.99 20.51
CA VAL A 492 20.97 10.17 19.69
C VAL A 492 21.66 9.55 18.47
N LYS A 493 22.55 10.29 17.80
CA LYS A 493 23.25 9.79 16.61
C LYS A 493 24.11 8.58 16.94
N THR A 494 24.95 8.68 17.97
CA THR A 494 25.83 7.59 18.42
C THR A 494 25.02 6.39 18.90
N ALA A 495 23.91 6.63 19.60
CA ALA A 495 23.02 5.55 20.06
C ALA A 495 22.28 4.84 18.90
N VAL A 496 21.88 5.56 17.85
CA VAL A 496 21.35 4.96 16.61
C VAL A 496 22.44 4.15 15.91
N GLU A 497 23.64 4.71 15.74
CA GLU A 497 24.77 4.05 15.08
C GLU A 497 25.25 2.77 15.82
N GLU A 498 25.22 2.74 17.15
CA GLU A 498 25.58 1.56 17.96
C GLU A 498 24.44 0.51 18.02
N TYR A 499 23.21 0.89 18.36
CA TYR A 499 22.14 -0.07 18.74
C TYR A 499 21.09 -0.34 17.67
N ILE A 500 20.94 0.55 16.67
CA ILE A 500 19.85 0.46 15.67
C ILE A 500 20.41 0.16 14.28
N SER A 501 21.46 0.84 13.84
CA SER A 501 22.04 0.65 12.50
C SER A 501 22.43 -0.80 12.16
N PRO A 502 23.03 -1.61 13.06
CA PRO A 502 23.29 -3.02 12.77
C PRO A 502 22.01 -3.84 12.55
N LEU A 503 20.93 -3.49 13.26
CA LEU A 503 19.62 -4.12 13.08
C LEU A 503 18.99 -3.72 11.74
N LEU A 504 19.08 -2.43 11.33
CA LEU A 504 18.59 -1.99 10.03
C LEU A 504 19.36 -2.64 8.87
N GLN A 505 20.68 -2.81 9.01
CA GLN A 505 21.50 -3.53 8.03
C GLN A 505 21.05 -4.99 7.90
N ALA A 506 20.76 -5.69 9.00
CA ALA A 506 20.25 -7.05 8.97
C ALA A 506 18.84 -7.17 8.34
N PHE A 507 18.01 -6.12 8.43
CA PHE A 507 16.70 -6.06 7.78
C PHE A 507 16.73 -5.56 6.32
N ALA A 508 17.85 -5.05 5.81
CA ALA A 508 17.93 -4.42 4.48
C ALA A 508 17.44 -5.30 3.29
N PRO A 509 17.61 -6.64 3.27
CA PRO A 509 17.01 -7.49 2.23
C PRO A 509 15.46 -7.46 2.24
N ILE A 510 14.86 -7.19 3.40
CA ILE A 510 13.41 -7.28 3.64
C ILE A 510 12.74 -5.92 3.45
N ASN A 511 13.36 -4.84 3.96
CA ASN A 511 12.78 -3.51 4.06
C ASN A 511 13.84 -2.40 3.98
N ASN A 512 13.47 -1.26 3.40
CA ASN A 512 14.23 -0.01 3.45
C ASN A 512 13.84 0.80 4.69
N PHE A 513 14.76 1.63 5.20
CA PHE A 513 14.51 2.49 6.36
C PHE A 513 15.06 3.90 6.17
N THR A 514 14.34 4.90 6.67
CA THR A 514 14.92 6.22 7.02
C THR A 514 14.90 6.39 8.53
N VAL A 515 15.78 7.25 9.07
CA VAL A 515 15.81 7.58 10.49
C VAL A 515 15.76 9.09 10.66
N ASP A 516 14.70 9.55 11.32
CA ASP A 516 14.43 10.94 11.68
C ASP A 516 14.62 11.11 13.21
N THR A 517 15.10 12.27 13.66
CA THR A 517 15.29 12.55 15.10
C THR A 517 14.70 13.89 15.51
N GLN A 518 13.96 13.91 16.63
CA GLN A 518 13.23 15.07 17.16
C GLN A 518 13.61 15.33 18.62
N VAL A 519 13.61 16.60 19.02
CA VAL A 519 13.58 17.02 20.44
C VAL A 519 12.38 17.95 20.63
N GLN A 520 11.52 17.64 21.60
CA GLN A 520 10.37 18.45 21.97
C GLN A 520 10.50 18.90 23.42
N LEU A 521 10.82 20.18 23.59
CA LEU A 521 10.76 20.86 24.88
C LEU A 521 9.32 21.27 25.19
N TYR A 522 9.02 21.43 26.48
CA TYR A 522 7.70 21.80 26.99
C TYR A 522 6.56 20.88 26.50
N ALA A 523 6.84 19.59 26.35
CA ALA A 523 5.88 18.51 26.09
C ALA A 523 5.03 18.23 27.36
N ILE A 524 4.16 19.18 27.70
CA ILE A 524 3.21 19.06 28.81
C ILE A 524 2.17 17.97 28.46
N SER A 525 1.72 17.22 29.47
CA SER A 525 0.63 16.24 29.32
C SER A 525 -0.67 16.94 28.90
N ALA A 526 -1.43 16.31 28.00
CA ALA A 526 -2.71 16.84 27.54
C ALA A 526 -3.66 17.11 28.72
N PRO A 527 -4.41 18.23 28.75
CA PRO A 527 -5.33 18.56 29.86
C PRO A 527 -6.53 17.62 29.95
N THR A 528 -6.72 16.75 28.95
CA THR A 528 -7.71 15.67 28.90
C THR A 528 -7.13 14.30 29.28
N ALA A 529 -5.81 14.15 29.37
CA ALA A 529 -5.17 12.93 29.84
C ALA A 529 -5.14 12.89 31.38
N PRO A 530 -5.35 11.72 32.01
CA PRO A 530 -5.26 11.61 33.46
C PRO A 530 -3.83 11.80 33.95
N LEU A 531 -3.68 12.62 34.99
CA LEU A 531 -2.42 12.90 35.65
C LEU A 531 -1.84 11.64 36.34
N PRO A 532 -0.51 11.49 36.43
CA PRO A 532 0.10 10.37 37.14
C PRO A 532 -0.29 10.36 38.62
N GLU A 533 -0.52 9.18 39.18
CA GLU A 533 -0.86 8.99 40.59
C GLU A 533 0.40 8.63 41.39
N TYR A 534 0.76 9.44 42.39
CA TYR A 534 1.86 9.10 43.30
C TYR A 534 1.50 7.90 44.18
N ASP A 535 2.34 6.88 44.20
CA ASP A 535 2.18 5.67 45.01
C ASP A 535 3.18 5.68 46.17
N GLU A 536 2.67 5.91 47.38
CA GLU A 536 3.47 5.93 48.62
C GLU A 536 4.19 4.61 48.90
N THR A 537 3.72 3.48 48.34
CA THR A 537 4.33 2.16 48.56
C THR A 537 5.54 1.90 47.66
N GLN A 538 5.61 2.55 46.50
CA GLN A 538 6.75 2.46 45.56
C GLN A 538 7.64 3.72 45.58
N ALA A 539 7.23 4.78 46.30
CA ALA A 539 7.86 6.11 46.29
C ALA A 539 8.04 6.67 44.86
N ALA A 540 7.05 6.40 43.99
CA ALA A 540 7.13 6.66 42.56
C ALA A 540 5.79 7.16 42.01
N TRP A 541 5.85 7.88 40.89
CA TRP A 541 4.67 8.32 40.14
C TRP A 541 4.22 7.22 39.17
N THR A 542 2.93 6.87 39.21
CA THR A 542 2.39 5.72 38.48
C THR A 542 1.41 6.13 37.38
N LEU A 543 1.61 5.57 36.18
CA LEU A 543 0.66 5.66 35.07
C LEU A 543 -0.19 4.39 35.01
N LYS A 544 -1.52 4.53 34.93
CA LYS A 544 -2.41 3.37 34.76
C LYS A 544 -2.29 2.79 33.35
N LYS A 545 -2.43 1.47 33.29
CA LYS A 545 -2.31 0.65 32.08
C LYS A 545 -3.36 0.93 31.02
N GLU A 546 -4.56 1.34 31.43
CA GLU A 546 -5.66 1.78 30.56
C GLU A 546 -5.39 3.14 29.91
N ASP A 547 -4.58 3.99 30.54
CA ASP A 547 -4.31 5.36 30.11
C ASP A 547 -3.05 5.49 29.23
N LEU A 548 -2.25 4.42 29.06
CA LEU A 548 -0.99 4.43 28.31
C LEU A 548 -1.12 4.77 26.81
N SER A 549 -2.32 4.63 26.24
CA SER A 549 -2.63 5.09 24.89
C SER A 549 -3.09 6.55 24.86
N ALA A 550 -3.73 7.05 25.92
CA ALA A 550 -4.11 8.46 26.08
C ALA A 550 -2.91 9.36 26.47
N PHE A 551 -1.87 8.77 27.07
CA PHE A 551 -0.61 9.45 27.37
C PHE A 551 0.07 10.08 26.14
N ILE A 552 -0.06 9.45 24.95
CA ILE A 552 0.43 10.01 23.68
C ILE A 552 -0.73 10.67 22.94
N ASN A 553 -0.96 11.96 23.16
CA ASN A 553 -1.90 12.72 22.34
C ASN A 553 -1.22 13.24 21.05
N ALA A 554 -1.26 12.43 19.99
CA ALA A 554 -0.72 12.78 18.67
C ALA A 554 -1.42 13.97 17.97
N ALA A 555 -2.51 14.52 18.54
CA ALA A 555 -3.13 15.77 18.08
C ALA A 555 -2.60 17.03 18.80
N GLU A 556 -1.92 16.88 19.94
CA GLU A 556 -1.34 17.99 20.72
C GLU A 556 0.20 18.00 20.65
N TRP A 557 0.83 16.83 20.50
CA TRP A 557 2.28 16.73 20.29
C TRP A 557 2.63 16.76 18.80
N PRO A 558 3.38 17.75 18.30
CA PRO A 558 3.73 17.86 16.89
C PRO A 558 4.82 16.85 16.50
N LEU A 559 4.42 15.61 16.27
CA LEU A 559 5.26 14.58 15.66
C LEU A 559 5.59 15.02 14.23
N SER A 560 6.87 15.06 13.87
CA SER A 560 7.29 15.42 12.51
C SER A 560 6.86 14.33 11.52
N PRO A 561 5.95 14.59 10.56
CA PRO A 561 5.58 13.60 9.56
C PRO A 561 6.77 13.36 8.63
N SER A 562 7.27 12.13 8.58
CA SER A 562 8.40 11.74 7.73
C SER A 562 8.11 12.02 6.26
N ILE A 563 9.10 12.58 5.55
CA ILE A 563 8.94 13.01 4.16
C ILE A 563 9.23 11.81 3.24
N GLY A 564 8.20 11.04 2.89
CA GLY A 564 8.35 9.90 1.99
C GLY A 564 7.08 9.07 1.79
N SER A 565 7.26 7.91 1.15
CA SER A 565 6.22 6.92 0.91
C SER A 565 6.43 5.71 1.84
N GLY A 566 5.74 5.72 2.99
CA GLY A 566 5.78 4.64 3.97
C GLY A 566 5.12 5.05 5.28
N PRO A 567 4.79 4.10 6.18
CA PRO A 567 4.32 4.42 7.51
C PRO A 567 5.49 4.77 8.44
N THR A 568 5.31 5.80 9.28
CA THR A 568 6.27 6.15 10.34
C THR A 568 6.04 5.28 11.59
N ILE A 569 7.13 4.73 12.13
CA ILE A 569 7.20 4.08 13.44
C ILE A 569 7.83 5.07 14.42
N ASN A 570 7.13 5.35 15.51
CA ASN A 570 7.53 6.40 16.47
C ASN A 570 8.15 5.79 17.73
N PHE A 571 9.33 6.25 18.13
CA PHE A 571 10.00 5.87 19.37
C PHE A 571 10.17 7.10 20.26
N ILE A 572 9.25 7.25 21.23
CA ILE A 572 9.28 8.39 22.18
C ILE A 572 10.13 8.01 23.40
N LEU A 573 11.18 8.81 23.63
CA LEU A 573 11.92 8.85 24.87
C LEU A 573 11.34 9.99 25.73
N TYR A 574 10.51 9.66 26.71
CA TYR A 574 9.94 10.65 27.62
C TYR A 574 10.75 10.74 28.90
N VAL A 575 11.14 11.97 29.28
CA VAL A 575 11.79 12.27 30.56
C VAL A 575 10.78 13.06 31.42
N PRO A 576 10.38 12.57 32.60
CA PRO A 576 9.43 13.27 33.45
C PRO A 576 10.03 14.55 34.04
N ALA A 577 9.15 15.44 34.53
CA ALA A 577 9.57 16.56 35.36
C ALA A 577 10.27 16.06 36.64
N PRO A 578 11.25 16.80 37.21
CA PRO A 578 11.89 16.42 38.47
C PRO A 578 10.92 16.17 39.63
N SER A 579 9.82 16.92 39.69
CA SER A 579 8.72 16.72 40.67
C SER A 579 7.86 15.47 40.44
N GLN A 580 7.99 14.83 39.27
CA GLN A 580 7.27 13.62 38.86
C GLN A 580 8.24 12.44 38.60
N SER A 581 9.49 12.55 39.03
CA SER A 581 10.51 11.49 38.93
C SER A 581 10.66 10.77 40.28
N PRO A 582 10.81 9.44 40.32
CA PRO A 582 10.74 8.50 39.18
C PRO A 582 9.29 8.23 38.75
N MET A 583 9.09 7.99 37.45
CA MET A 583 7.81 7.58 36.86
C MET A 583 7.85 6.15 36.31
N VAL A 584 6.81 5.36 36.58
CA VAL A 584 6.67 3.95 36.15
C VAL A 584 5.22 3.61 35.75
N VAL A 585 5.03 2.49 35.05
CA VAL A 585 3.70 1.93 34.78
C VAL A 585 3.20 1.14 35.99
N LYS A 586 1.97 1.43 36.43
CA LYS A 586 1.28 0.78 37.56
C LYS A 586 1.15 -0.74 37.33
N GLU A 587 0.97 -1.51 38.40
CA GLU A 587 0.99 -3.00 38.45
C GLU A 587 2.33 -3.66 38.10
N SER A 588 3.01 -3.20 37.04
CA SER A 588 4.18 -3.85 36.44
C SER A 588 5.52 -3.23 36.83
N SER A 589 5.50 -1.99 37.34
CA SER A 589 6.67 -1.13 37.57
C SER A 589 7.58 -0.98 36.33
N ALA A 590 7.02 -1.22 35.13
CA ALA A 590 7.76 -1.15 33.88
C ALA A 590 7.99 0.30 33.43
N THR A 591 9.10 0.54 32.74
CA THR A 591 9.45 1.85 32.17
C THR A 591 9.11 1.98 30.69
N SER A 592 8.47 0.99 30.05
CA SER A 592 8.21 1.05 28.60
C SER A 592 6.97 0.27 28.17
N TRP A 593 6.41 0.66 27.01
CA TRP A 593 5.32 -0.06 26.35
C TRP A 593 5.35 0.12 24.84
N ILE A 594 4.63 -0.74 24.13
CA ILE A 594 4.41 -0.68 22.67
C ILE A 594 2.95 -0.27 22.43
N ILE A 595 2.73 0.72 21.56
CA ILE A 595 1.40 0.98 20.99
C ILE A 595 1.29 0.19 19.67
N PRO A 596 0.30 -0.74 19.56
CA PRO A 596 0.09 -1.53 18.35
C PRO A 596 0.03 -0.66 17.08
N GLN A 597 0.72 -1.10 16.03
CA GLN A 597 0.70 -0.46 14.70
C GLN A 597 1.09 1.04 14.68
N TRP A 598 1.86 1.50 15.67
CA TRP A 598 2.28 2.91 15.78
C TRP A 598 3.73 3.12 16.23
N GLY A 599 4.19 2.36 17.23
CA GLY A 599 5.49 2.67 17.85
C GLY A 599 5.62 2.22 19.31
N GLY A 600 6.55 2.84 20.03
CA GLY A 600 6.83 2.54 21.42
C GLY A 600 7.28 3.73 22.25
N VAL A 601 7.17 3.60 23.57
CA VAL A 601 7.55 4.63 24.55
C VAL A 601 8.52 4.05 25.56
N PHE A 602 9.50 4.86 25.96
CA PHE A 602 10.37 4.60 27.10
C PHE A 602 10.37 5.81 28.04
N LEU A 603 10.07 5.56 29.32
CA LEU A 603 10.20 6.49 30.44
C LEU A 603 11.64 6.41 30.95
N LEU A 604 12.45 7.43 30.65
CA LEU A 604 13.80 7.54 31.20
C LEU A 604 13.75 8.40 32.45
N ASN A 605 14.09 7.79 33.60
CA ASN A 605 14.25 8.46 34.88
C ASN A 605 15.74 8.74 35.12
N PRO A 606 16.30 9.89 34.68
CA PRO A 606 17.70 10.20 34.91
C PRO A 606 17.98 10.47 36.41
N PRO A 607 19.22 10.28 36.88
CA PRO A 607 19.63 10.79 38.17
C PRO A 607 19.51 12.33 38.19
N LEU A 608 18.82 12.87 39.19
CA LEU A 608 18.71 14.32 39.41
C LEU A 608 20.09 14.92 39.71
N SER A 609 20.32 16.15 39.26
CA SER A 609 21.62 16.81 39.40
C SER A 609 22.07 16.92 40.86
N THR A 610 23.36 16.69 41.12
CA THR A 610 23.93 16.61 42.48
C THR A 610 24.17 17.98 43.14
N ALA A 611 23.94 19.09 42.43
CA ALA A 611 24.04 20.44 42.97
C ALA A 611 22.78 20.88 43.72
N ASP A 612 21.60 20.49 43.21
CA ASP A 612 20.27 20.66 43.83
C ASP A 612 19.32 19.63 43.19
N HIS A 613 18.52 18.92 43.99
CA HIS A 613 17.60 17.86 43.53
C HIS A 613 16.34 18.37 42.78
N SER A 614 16.45 19.49 42.07
CA SER A 614 15.34 20.23 41.45
C SER A 614 15.34 20.21 39.92
N PHE A 615 16.42 19.74 39.28
CA PHE A 615 16.60 19.77 37.83
C PHE A 615 17.06 18.42 37.25
N ASN A 616 16.61 18.16 36.01
CA ASN A 616 17.09 17.06 35.16
C ASN A 616 18.49 17.40 34.63
N PRO A 617 19.31 16.41 34.19
CA PRO A 617 20.53 16.72 33.46
C PRO A 617 20.19 17.47 32.15
N PRO A 618 20.93 18.52 31.76
CA PRO A 618 20.66 19.29 30.53
C PRO A 618 20.95 18.50 29.24
N HIS A 619 21.75 17.44 29.35
CA HIS A 619 22.22 16.60 28.25
C HIS A 619 22.18 15.12 28.65
N LEU A 620 21.69 14.25 27.75
CA LEU A 620 21.67 12.79 27.93
C LEU A 620 22.82 12.11 27.18
N SER A 621 23.78 11.55 27.93
CA SER A 621 24.90 10.81 27.37
C SER A 621 24.48 9.43 26.81
N GLN A 622 25.29 8.89 25.90
CA GLN A 622 25.16 7.54 25.33
C GLN A 622 24.87 6.44 26.37
N GLU A 623 25.52 6.47 27.54
CA GLU A 623 25.30 5.49 28.62
C GLU A 623 23.89 5.58 29.22
N ALA A 624 23.33 6.78 29.38
CA ALA A 624 21.97 6.99 29.85
C ALA A 624 20.91 6.59 28.80
N LEU A 625 21.27 6.65 27.50
CA LEU A 625 20.41 6.24 26.40
C LEU A 625 20.37 4.71 26.19
N ARG A 626 21.44 3.97 26.54
CA ARG A 626 21.56 2.51 26.33
C ARG A 626 20.30 1.70 26.73
N PRO A 627 19.68 1.87 27.92
CA PRO A 627 18.50 1.10 28.29
C PRO A 627 17.28 1.36 27.39
N ALA A 628 17.11 2.60 26.93
CA ALA A 628 16.04 2.97 26.02
C ALA A 628 16.27 2.38 24.63
N PHE A 629 17.48 2.51 24.08
CA PHE A 629 17.79 2.00 22.74
C PHE A 629 17.82 0.47 22.64
N LEU A 630 18.30 -0.23 23.67
CA LEU A 630 18.15 -1.68 23.79
C LEU A 630 16.68 -2.11 23.92
N THR A 631 15.80 -1.27 24.46
CA THR A 631 14.37 -1.52 24.48
C THR A 631 13.75 -1.27 23.11
N PHE A 632 14.08 -0.14 22.45
CA PHE A 632 13.57 0.21 21.13
C PHE A 632 13.94 -0.82 20.05
N SER A 633 15.11 -1.46 20.11
CA SER A 633 15.46 -2.54 19.16
C SER A 633 14.56 -3.78 19.31
N HIS A 634 14.22 -4.19 20.54
CA HIS A 634 13.25 -5.27 20.80
C HIS A 634 11.81 -4.88 20.42
N GLN A 635 11.43 -3.61 20.62
CA GLN A 635 10.15 -3.08 20.19
C GLN A 635 10.06 -3.02 18.66
N LEU A 636 11.12 -2.61 17.96
CA LEU A 636 11.21 -2.59 16.49
C LEU A 636 11.07 -4.00 15.91
N LEU A 637 11.79 -4.99 16.44
CA LEU A 637 11.60 -6.41 16.08
C LEU A 637 10.14 -6.87 16.21
N THR A 638 9.48 -6.46 17.29
CA THR A 638 8.07 -6.79 17.54
C THR A 638 7.12 -6.08 16.56
N LEU A 639 7.38 -4.81 16.25
CA LEU A 639 6.59 -3.99 15.33
C LEU A 639 6.78 -4.39 13.86
N LEU A 640 7.96 -4.84 13.46
CA LEU A 640 8.22 -5.42 12.14
C LEU A 640 7.69 -6.86 12.00
N GLY A 641 7.19 -7.45 13.10
CA GLY A 641 6.52 -8.75 13.11
C GLY A 641 7.45 -9.96 13.17
N ALA A 642 8.71 -9.79 13.58
CA ALA A 642 9.65 -10.90 13.71
C ALA A 642 9.16 -11.95 14.74
N PRO A 643 9.43 -13.25 14.53
CA PRO A 643 9.16 -14.31 15.52
C PRO A 643 9.85 -14.05 16.87
N ALA A 644 9.44 -14.77 17.92
CA ALA A 644 10.18 -14.78 19.19
C ALA A 644 11.16 -15.95 19.27
N THR A 645 10.88 -17.02 18.54
CA THR A 645 11.65 -18.26 18.53
C THR A 645 12.12 -18.60 17.11
N PRO A 646 13.30 -19.23 16.97
CA PRO A 646 14.36 -19.39 17.97
C PRO A 646 15.07 -18.06 18.29
N ALA A 647 16.05 -18.06 19.22
CA ALA A 647 16.75 -16.84 19.63
C ALA A 647 17.59 -16.20 18.50
N SER A 648 18.19 -17.01 17.62
CA SER A 648 19.01 -16.56 16.48
C SER A 648 18.31 -15.47 15.67
N LEU A 649 18.96 -14.32 15.47
CA LEU A 649 18.40 -13.22 14.69
C LEU A 649 18.36 -13.56 13.19
N PRO A 650 19.44 -14.07 12.55
CA PRO A 650 19.40 -14.49 11.15
C PRO A 650 18.30 -15.50 10.84
N PHE A 651 18.07 -16.49 11.71
CA PHE A 651 16.99 -17.48 11.53
C PHE A 651 15.62 -16.80 11.52
N ARG A 652 15.35 -15.92 12.50
CA ARG A 652 14.08 -15.17 12.59
C ARG A 652 13.85 -14.24 11.39
N LEU A 653 14.92 -13.68 10.82
CA LEU A 653 14.85 -12.87 9.60
C LEU A 653 14.51 -13.72 8.37
N GLN A 654 15.11 -14.90 8.22
CA GLN A 654 14.72 -15.84 7.17
C GLN A 654 13.26 -16.29 7.29
N THR A 655 12.80 -16.64 8.50
CA THR A 655 11.38 -16.94 8.76
C THR A 655 10.48 -15.77 8.37
N LEU A 656 10.88 -14.54 8.68
CA LEU A 656 10.13 -13.34 8.32
C LEU A 656 10.06 -13.12 6.80
N ILE A 657 11.15 -13.36 6.06
CA ILE A 657 11.16 -13.30 4.58
C ILE A 657 10.09 -14.23 3.99
N ARG A 658 10.03 -15.47 4.48
CA ARG A 658 9.06 -16.49 4.01
C ARG A 658 7.62 -16.11 4.35
N ILE A 659 7.38 -15.61 5.56
CA ILE A 659 6.07 -15.07 5.96
C ILE A 659 5.66 -13.85 5.12
N ARG A 660 6.58 -12.91 4.85
CA ARG A 660 6.29 -11.70 4.05
C ARG A 660 6.03 -12.03 2.58
N ALA A 661 6.81 -12.92 1.96
CA ALA A 661 6.56 -13.39 0.58
C ALA A 661 5.18 -14.06 0.44
N ALA A 662 4.81 -14.92 1.40
CA ALA A 662 3.48 -15.53 1.47
C ALA A 662 2.36 -14.48 1.63
N THR A 663 2.55 -13.52 2.55
CA THR A 663 1.56 -12.46 2.84
C THR A 663 1.33 -11.57 1.62
N LEU A 664 2.39 -11.16 0.93
CA LEU A 664 2.33 -10.28 -0.24
C LEU A 664 1.69 -10.97 -1.45
N LEU A 665 2.03 -12.24 -1.72
CA LEU A 665 1.39 -13.02 -2.78
C LEU A 665 -0.14 -13.12 -2.59
N LEU A 666 -0.59 -13.36 -1.36
CA LEU A 666 -2.02 -13.44 -1.04
C LEU A 666 -2.70 -12.06 -1.11
N SER A 667 -2.02 -11.01 -0.65
CA SER A 667 -2.52 -9.62 -0.70
C SER A 667 -2.70 -9.14 -2.14
N ALA A 668 -1.66 -9.27 -2.98
CA ALA A 668 -1.70 -8.87 -4.39
C ALA A 668 -2.76 -9.67 -5.18
N SER A 669 -2.88 -10.98 -4.92
CA SER A 669 -3.94 -11.81 -5.50
C SER A 669 -5.35 -11.36 -5.09
N SER A 670 -5.55 -11.01 -3.81
CA SER A 670 -6.81 -10.49 -3.29
C SER A 670 -7.15 -9.10 -3.87
N THR A 671 -6.14 -8.24 -4.06
CA THR A 671 -6.27 -6.94 -4.72
C THR A 671 -6.65 -7.10 -6.20
N MET A 672 -6.05 -8.06 -6.92
CA MET A 672 -6.47 -8.42 -8.28
C MET A 672 -7.91 -8.93 -8.36
N GLY A 673 -8.33 -9.84 -7.47
CA GLY A 673 -9.72 -10.29 -7.39
C GLY A 673 -10.70 -9.17 -7.02
N SER A 674 -10.25 -8.16 -6.29
CA SER A 674 -11.04 -6.98 -5.94
C SER A 674 -11.15 -5.99 -7.10
N LEU A 675 -10.07 -5.78 -7.86
CA LEU A 675 -10.07 -5.00 -9.10
C LEU A 675 -10.96 -5.67 -10.16
N ALA A 676 -10.89 -7.00 -10.32
CA ALA A 676 -11.75 -7.76 -11.22
C ALA A 676 -13.24 -7.47 -10.93
N ARG A 677 -13.69 -7.74 -9.70
CA ARG A 677 -15.07 -7.49 -9.24
C ARG A 677 -15.50 -6.03 -9.38
N LEU A 678 -14.61 -5.07 -9.16
CA LEU A 678 -14.88 -3.64 -9.39
C LEU A 678 -15.15 -3.35 -10.86
N THR A 679 -14.34 -3.91 -11.78
CA THR A 679 -14.49 -3.67 -13.23
C THR A 679 -15.68 -4.39 -13.86
N GLU A 680 -16.17 -5.48 -13.25
CA GLU A 680 -17.43 -6.13 -13.64
C GLU A 680 -18.65 -5.34 -13.14
N SER A 681 -18.63 -4.90 -11.87
CA SER A 681 -19.76 -4.19 -11.25
C SER A 681 -19.95 -2.75 -11.75
N LEU A 682 -18.88 -2.07 -12.18
CA LEU A 682 -18.92 -0.72 -12.75
C LEU A 682 -18.54 -0.73 -14.24
N PRO A 683 -19.45 -1.13 -15.15
CA PRO A 683 -19.11 -1.30 -16.57
C PRO A 683 -18.70 0.00 -17.28
N SER A 684 -19.10 1.16 -16.74
CA SER A 684 -18.81 2.51 -17.24
C SER A 684 -17.51 3.14 -16.75
N ILE A 685 -16.75 2.46 -15.87
CA ILE A 685 -15.46 2.98 -15.37
C ILE A 685 -14.43 3.02 -16.51
N PRO A 686 -13.64 4.10 -16.67
CA PRO A 686 -12.49 4.07 -17.57
C PRO A 686 -11.46 3.07 -17.03
N ILE A 687 -10.77 2.39 -17.95
CA ILE A 687 -9.59 1.59 -17.62
C ILE A 687 -8.51 2.05 -18.59
N PRO A 688 -7.56 2.91 -18.17
CA PRO A 688 -6.49 3.38 -19.05
C PRO A 688 -5.41 2.30 -19.24
N ALA A 689 -4.54 2.51 -20.22
CA ALA A 689 -3.57 1.50 -20.65
C ALA A 689 -2.53 1.15 -19.57
N ASN A 690 -2.16 2.10 -18.70
CA ASN A 690 -1.27 1.87 -17.56
C ASN A 690 -1.83 0.81 -16.62
N VAL A 691 -3.12 0.85 -16.27
CA VAL A 691 -3.77 -0.16 -15.42
C VAL A 691 -3.67 -1.56 -16.02
N ALA A 692 -3.85 -1.69 -17.33
CA ALA A 692 -3.69 -2.98 -18.02
C ALA A 692 -2.24 -3.47 -18.02
N THR A 693 -1.25 -2.57 -18.16
CA THR A 693 0.16 -2.91 -18.00
C THR A 693 0.47 -3.36 -16.57
N SER A 694 0.09 -2.58 -15.56
CA SER A 694 0.30 -2.90 -14.14
C SER A 694 -0.36 -4.22 -13.73
N VAL A 695 -1.58 -4.51 -14.19
CA VAL A 695 -2.23 -5.82 -13.99
C VAL A 695 -1.43 -6.95 -14.66
N SER A 696 -0.90 -6.74 -15.87
CA SER A 696 -0.09 -7.76 -16.55
C SER A 696 1.24 -8.03 -15.85
N THR A 697 1.89 -7.00 -15.29
CA THR A 697 3.12 -7.16 -14.50
C THR A 697 2.85 -7.77 -13.13
N THR A 698 1.75 -7.41 -12.46
CA THR A 698 1.32 -8.07 -11.22
C THR A 698 1.13 -9.57 -11.46
N LEU A 699 0.45 -9.96 -12.54
CA LEU A 699 0.20 -11.38 -12.85
C LEU A 699 1.49 -12.15 -13.22
N SER A 700 2.44 -11.52 -13.91
CA SER A 700 3.74 -12.16 -14.20
C SER A 700 4.59 -12.32 -12.94
N HIS A 701 4.69 -11.29 -12.09
CA HIS A 701 5.46 -11.39 -10.85
C HIS A 701 4.78 -12.32 -9.83
N LEU A 702 3.45 -12.39 -9.76
CA LEU A 702 2.74 -13.42 -8.98
C LEU A 702 3.11 -14.85 -9.42
N ALA A 703 3.22 -15.09 -10.73
CA ALA A 703 3.66 -16.38 -11.27
C ALA A 703 5.11 -16.69 -10.85
N SER A 704 6.03 -15.74 -11.01
CA SER A 704 7.44 -15.87 -10.60
C SER A 704 7.59 -16.07 -9.09
N THR A 705 6.85 -15.34 -8.24
CA THR A 705 6.81 -15.61 -6.79
C THR A 705 6.36 -17.03 -6.50
N CYS A 706 5.32 -17.52 -7.17
CA CYS A 706 4.83 -18.88 -6.95
C CYS A 706 5.86 -19.96 -7.33
N GLU A 707 6.59 -19.75 -8.43
CA GLU A 707 7.70 -20.61 -8.86
C GLU A 707 8.87 -20.55 -7.87
N HIS A 708 9.33 -19.34 -7.52
CA HIS A 708 10.40 -19.10 -6.56
C HIS A 708 10.12 -19.68 -5.17
N LEU A 709 8.88 -19.59 -4.66
CA LEU A 709 8.48 -20.28 -3.42
C LEU A 709 8.60 -21.80 -3.56
N ARG A 710 8.08 -22.38 -4.65
CA ARG A 710 8.10 -23.83 -4.89
C ARG A 710 9.50 -24.41 -5.10
N GLU A 711 10.46 -23.58 -5.48
CA GLU A 711 11.88 -23.94 -5.60
C GLU A 711 12.70 -23.66 -4.32
N GLY A 712 12.14 -22.99 -3.31
CA GLY A 712 12.87 -22.59 -2.11
C GLY A 712 13.78 -21.37 -2.29
N ARG A 713 13.57 -20.57 -3.35
CA ARG A 713 14.28 -19.30 -3.61
C ARG A 713 13.52 -18.14 -2.96
N PHE A 714 13.47 -18.13 -1.62
CA PHE A 714 12.62 -17.24 -0.83
C PHE A 714 12.99 -15.75 -0.94
N GLN A 715 14.27 -15.41 -1.10
CA GLN A 715 14.70 -14.03 -1.35
C GLN A 715 14.15 -13.50 -2.69
N ALA A 716 14.26 -14.30 -3.76
CA ALA A 716 13.72 -13.96 -5.07
C ALA A 716 12.18 -13.90 -5.05
N ALA A 717 11.53 -14.83 -4.33
CA ALA A 717 10.09 -14.81 -4.13
C ALA A 717 9.62 -13.52 -3.45
N LEU A 718 10.32 -13.04 -2.41
CA LEU A 718 10.00 -11.77 -1.74
C LEU A 718 10.19 -10.56 -2.66
N ALA A 719 11.24 -10.55 -3.49
CA ALA A 719 11.49 -9.47 -4.45
C ALA A 719 10.36 -9.36 -5.48
N ASP A 720 9.96 -10.47 -6.11
CA ASP A 720 8.81 -10.49 -7.03
C ASP A 720 7.50 -10.12 -6.32
N ALA A 721 7.29 -10.59 -5.09
CA ALA A 721 6.05 -10.35 -4.35
C ALA A 721 5.87 -8.87 -3.99
N ARG A 722 6.98 -8.14 -3.74
CA ARG A 722 6.98 -6.68 -3.56
C ARG A 722 6.51 -5.98 -4.83
N VAL A 723 7.10 -6.30 -5.99
CA VAL A 723 6.71 -5.70 -7.28
C VAL A 723 5.26 -6.01 -7.63
N ALA A 724 4.81 -7.25 -7.39
CA ALA A 724 3.43 -7.67 -7.59
C ALA A 724 2.44 -6.84 -6.76
N GLU A 725 2.68 -6.67 -5.46
CA GLU A 725 1.85 -5.86 -4.56
C GLU A 725 1.87 -4.37 -4.94
N THR A 726 3.03 -3.80 -5.24
CA THR A 726 3.14 -2.38 -5.60
C THR A 726 2.38 -2.05 -6.90
N GLU A 727 2.49 -2.87 -7.94
CA GLU A 727 1.69 -2.67 -9.16
C GLU A 727 0.21 -3.06 -8.97
N ALA A 728 -0.13 -3.92 -8.00
CA ALA A 728 -1.51 -4.25 -7.64
C ALA A 728 -2.21 -3.07 -6.95
N GLU A 729 -1.60 -2.48 -5.92
CA GLU A 729 -2.13 -1.28 -5.27
C GLU A 729 -2.18 -0.10 -6.26
N ARG A 730 -1.13 0.10 -7.06
CA ARG A 730 -1.08 1.15 -8.09
C ARG A 730 -2.22 1.04 -9.11
N SER A 731 -2.51 -0.17 -9.60
CA SER A 731 -3.60 -0.39 -10.56
C SER A 731 -4.99 -0.30 -9.93
N PHE A 732 -5.13 -0.62 -8.64
CA PHE A 732 -6.38 -0.49 -7.90
C PHE A 732 -6.70 0.97 -7.49
N PHE A 733 -5.69 1.75 -7.10
CA PHE A 733 -5.83 3.14 -6.65
C PHE A 733 -5.55 4.19 -7.73
N GLU A 734 -5.46 3.80 -9.01
CA GLU A 734 -5.22 4.70 -10.14
C GLU A 734 -6.25 5.85 -10.19
N LYS A 735 -5.77 7.08 -9.99
CA LYS A 735 -6.59 8.31 -9.83
C LYS A 735 -7.58 8.54 -10.99
N SER A 736 -7.21 8.11 -12.20
CA SER A 736 -8.04 8.27 -13.40
C SER A 736 -9.28 7.34 -13.44
N MET A 737 -9.26 6.21 -12.72
CA MET A 737 -10.43 5.31 -12.62
C MET A 737 -11.55 5.92 -11.78
N VAL A 738 -11.21 6.52 -10.64
CA VAL A 738 -12.20 7.13 -9.72
C VAL A 738 -12.85 8.38 -10.31
N GLY A 739 -12.07 9.21 -11.01
CA GLY A 739 -12.50 10.56 -11.42
C GLY A 739 -13.64 10.65 -12.46
N GLN A 740 -13.97 9.57 -13.18
CA GLN A 740 -14.96 9.62 -14.28
C GLN A 740 -16.27 8.86 -14.03
N VAL A 741 -16.43 8.24 -12.85
CA VAL A 741 -17.67 7.52 -12.48
C VAL A 741 -18.92 8.42 -12.51
N TYR A 742 -18.73 9.74 -12.43
CA TYR A 742 -19.78 10.76 -12.29
C TYR A 742 -20.52 11.18 -13.57
N PHE A 743 -20.29 10.54 -14.72
CA PHE A 743 -20.98 10.85 -15.99
C PHE A 743 -21.85 9.69 -16.53
N PRO A 744 -23.08 9.50 -16.01
CA PRO A 744 -24.11 8.65 -16.61
C PRO A 744 -24.36 8.98 -18.08
N ASP A 745 -24.68 7.96 -18.90
CA ASP A 745 -25.03 8.15 -20.30
C ASP A 745 -26.30 9.02 -20.47
N GLU A 746 -27.19 9.01 -19.47
CA GLU A 746 -28.34 9.90 -19.35
C GLU A 746 -27.94 11.39 -19.43
N HIS A 747 -26.87 11.78 -18.73
CA HIS A 747 -26.34 13.15 -18.78
C HIS A 747 -25.72 13.47 -20.14
N LYS A 748 -25.07 12.50 -20.81
CA LYS A 748 -24.57 12.67 -22.18
C LYS A 748 -25.72 12.95 -23.14
N VAL A 749 -26.81 12.17 -23.06
CA VAL A 749 -28.02 12.38 -23.88
C VAL A 749 -28.65 13.73 -23.58
N ALA A 750 -28.78 14.12 -22.31
CA ALA A 750 -29.34 15.41 -21.90
C ALA A 750 -28.57 16.62 -22.45
N VAL A 751 -27.23 16.55 -22.55
CA VAL A 751 -26.39 17.60 -23.13
C VAL A 751 -26.58 17.70 -24.66
N TYR A 752 -26.73 16.58 -25.37
CA TYR A 752 -26.89 16.60 -26.84
C TYR A 752 -28.33 16.88 -27.31
N LEU A 753 -29.36 16.62 -26.48
CA LEU A 753 -30.76 16.75 -26.87
C LEU A 753 -31.17 18.18 -27.34
N PRO A 754 -30.75 19.28 -26.69
CA PRO A 754 -31.07 20.65 -27.15
C PRO A 754 -30.44 21.01 -28.50
N LEU A 755 -29.27 20.44 -28.81
CA LEU A 755 -28.56 20.68 -30.06
C LEU A 755 -29.14 19.85 -31.22
N LEU A 756 -29.46 18.57 -30.95
CA LEU A 756 -29.96 17.64 -31.96
C LEU A 756 -31.47 17.80 -32.24
N GLY A 757 -32.28 18.18 -31.25
CA GLY A 757 -33.73 18.33 -31.39
C GLY A 757 -34.18 19.24 -32.54
N PRO A 758 -33.71 20.51 -32.62
CA PRO A 758 -34.10 21.45 -33.67
C PRO A 758 -33.74 21.03 -35.10
N ILE A 759 -32.72 20.18 -35.27
CA ILE A 759 -32.26 19.68 -36.58
C ILE A 759 -32.94 18.33 -36.90
N GLY A 760 -33.02 17.44 -35.91
CA GLY A 760 -33.58 16.10 -36.04
C GLY A 760 -35.08 16.08 -36.28
N VAL A 761 -35.87 16.91 -35.57
CA VAL A 761 -37.34 16.93 -35.74
C VAL A 761 -37.76 17.29 -37.18
N PRO A 762 -37.23 18.35 -37.83
CA PRO A 762 -37.49 18.61 -39.25
C PRO A 762 -37.03 17.49 -40.19
N LEU A 763 -35.89 16.85 -39.95
CA LEU A 763 -35.38 15.74 -40.78
C LEU A 763 -36.24 14.48 -40.67
N ILE A 764 -36.70 14.13 -39.46
CA ILE A 764 -37.60 13.00 -39.20
C ILE A 764 -38.98 13.27 -39.81
N VAL A 765 -39.56 14.45 -39.59
CA VAL A 765 -40.84 14.84 -40.19
C VAL A 765 -40.75 14.92 -41.72
N GLY A 766 -39.61 15.35 -42.27
CA GLY A 766 -39.32 15.32 -43.70
C GLY A 766 -39.29 13.89 -44.26
N LEU A 767 -38.51 13.00 -43.63
CA LEU A 767 -38.41 11.60 -44.01
C LEU A 767 -39.79 10.89 -43.95
N LEU A 768 -40.54 11.06 -42.86
CA LEU A 768 -41.86 10.46 -42.69
C LEU A 768 -42.87 10.96 -43.72
N LYS A 769 -42.84 12.25 -44.10
CA LYS A 769 -43.68 12.80 -45.16
C LYS A 769 -43.34 12.20 -46.53
N GLU A 770 -42.06 12.09 -46.86
CA GLU A 770 -41.63 11.57 -48.17
C GLU A 770 -41.84 10.05 -48.27
N VAL A 771 -41.57 9.27 -47.20
CA VAL A 771 -41.89 7.84 -47.12
C VAL A 771 -43.40 7.62 -47.25
N LYS A 772 -44.24 8.38 -46.53
CA LYS A 772 -45.70 8.30 -46.67
C LYS A 772 -46.16 8.63 -48.09
N ARG A 773 -45.55 9.64 -48.73
CA ARG A 773 -45.82 10.03 -50.13
C ARG A 773 -45.45 8.92 -51.11
N VAL A 774 -44.28 8.29 -50.96
CA VAL A 774 -43.86 7.13 -51.77
C VAL A 774 -44.83 5.95 -51.59
N VAL A 775 -45.23 5.63 -50.36
CA VAL A 775 -46.22 4.57 -50.08
C VAL A 775 -47.58 4.88 -50.71
N THR A 776 -48.06 6.13 -50.66
CA THR A 776 -49.30 6.52 -51.36
C THR A 776 -49.16 6.48 -52.88
N GLY A 777 -48.00 6.85 -53.44
CA GLY A 777 -47.72 6.77 -54.87
C GLY A 777 -47.69 5.33 -55.37
N LEU A 778 -47.10 4.41 -54.60
CA LEU A 778 -47.12 2.97 -54.89
C LEU A 778 -48.53 2.39 -54.81
N LYS A 779 -49.35 2.82 -53.83
CA LYS A 779 -50.77 2.42 -53.75
C LYS A 779 -51.60 2.94 -54.92
N ALA A 780 -51.47 4.22 -55.28
CA ALA A 780 -52.17 4.80 -56.42
C ALA A 780 -51.76 4.13 -57.75
N LYS A 781 -50.47 3.86 -57.94
CA LYS A 781 -49.97 3.12 -59.12
C LYS A 781 -50.49 1.68 -59.19
N LYS A 782 -50.82 1.07 -58.03
CA LYS A 782 -51.49 -0.25 -57.90
C LYS A 782 -53.03 -0.16 -57.92
N GLN A 783 -53.60 1.01 -58.21
CA GLN A 783 -55.03 1.24 -58.47
C GLN A 783 -55.29 1.80 -59.88
N GLN A 784 -54.22 2.03 -60.66
CA GLN A 784 -54.26 2.40 -62.08
C GLN A 784 -53.72 1.27 -62.98
N THR A 785 -53.57 0.08 -62.41
CA THR A 785 -53.24 -1.22 -63.03
C THR A 785 -54.29 -2.23 -62.60
#